data_AF-A0AAN8G5L0-F1
#
_entry.id   AF-A0AAN8G5L0-F1
#
_cell.length_a   1.000
_cell.length_b   1.000
_cell.length_c   1.000
_cell.angle_alpha   90.00
_cell.angle_beta   90.00
_cell.angle_gamma   90.00
#
_symmetry.space_group_name_H-M   'P 1'
#
loop_
_entity.id
_entity.type
_entity.pdbx_description
1 polymer ?
#
loop_
_entity_poly.entity_id
_entity_poly.type
_entity_poly.pdbx_seq_one_letter_code
_entity_poly.pdbx_strand_id
1 'polypeptide(L)'
;MEHVITFVFHAFPANFLSGLDMALDGCNTGETPPALLRVFVERVGAENFETQKADFYLDGPKAGECAFLLARRLSDARSRSASMYSVWGRYMDSVTKLAQLFLFTPVREAFPAEAPSSVIQRDFADVFQRVLAVFSPLIVPVSASVPPFSPSNEAEAEMVLDRFVQLLTAFPHNAVLQPGSQNLPSLVWQFYFEKLSILSHGSMHYFALIERHFVRIPWPSFYPSERGIGAMDECLATRSPCCAPFVAQVVVRVMWKDVLTNYVHNELLPLYLSILFSVLVRIGSTASNYVKVRASMHDLVKMLSQRGDWSSVTPERAEELAKVVAVCLPYDSLTNPTDVVGVLQIIWRKICCFIVREPFTSVALLKQTAWLRTECALVLRGGATAAPPAYNSLIADVDALSKQHENLRAFSVVARELTALWSRISDAKFGESLVRTWNAYIDANFESPLVLMSLNTVIGSLNSDQVATALKVMENTIRAYFKRGRFSWAELMEWAQCPGSLTLAVRDYLLSVSSSNKAHPLMLTTAWFLKFSQPSDELALALHAFVTSIKPKHVWCEASFLLLIWQEVRWLADYVIAAHANPGSSLDDRLPFFMRWLSKAAKDESSFITNLITSKKTAHSPRLRAILTIVELYLMQQMMGESQLPRATENAPVLNSRIHALKEVASVKANQQFAAAFNIATPFFVQVDLHHIGSTPSLLLQCSRALFKEKFLIDT
;
A
#
# COMPACT_ATOMS: atom_id res chain seq x y z
N MET A 1 -38.23 -36.64 -49.77
CA MET A 1 -38.09 -36.68 -48.31
C MET A 1 -38.46 -38.05 -47.76
N GLU A 2 -39.65 -38.58 -48.05
CA GLU A 2 -40.09 -39.91 -47.61
C GLU A 2 -39.13 -41.04 -48.02
N HIS A 3 -38.62 -41.06 -49.26
CA HIS A 3 -37.64 -42.06 -49.70
C HIS A 3 -36.34 -42.08 -48.85
N VAL A 4 -35.86 -40.90 -48.43
CA VAL A 4 -34.67 -40.78 -47.58
C VAL A 4 -34.99 -41.29 -46.17
N ILE A 5 -36.14 -40.91 -45.62
CA ILE A 5 -36.59 -41.37 -44.31
C ILE A 5 -36.76 -42.90 -44.30
N THR A 6 -37.41 -43.46 -45.31
CA THR A 6 -37.57 -44.92 -45.45
C THR A 6 -36.21 -45.60 -45.55
N PHE A 7 -35.27 -45.10 -46.35
CA PHE A 7 -33.92 -45.67 -46.47
C PHE A 7 -33.15 -45.69 -45.15
N VAL A 8 -33.18 -44.58 -44.39
CA VAL A 8 -32.46 -44.44 -43.12
C VAL A 8 -33.01 -45.39 -42.04
N PHE A 9 -34.33 -45.62 -42.04
CA PHE A 9 -34.98 -46.43 -41.00
C PHE A 9 -35.33 -47.89 -41.41
N HIS A 10 -35.18 -48.26 -42.69
CA HIS A 10 -35.55 -49.60 -43.18
C HIS A 10 -34.76 -50.76 -42.54
N ALA A 11 -33.47 -50.56 -42.27
CA ALA A 11 -32.60 -51.53 -41.58
C ALA A 11 -31.96 -50.88 -40.35
N PHE A 12 -32.79 -50.28 -39.49
CA PHE A 12 -32.33 -49.63 -38.28
C PHE A 12 -31.79 -50.66 -37.26
N PRO A 13 -30.67 -50.39 -36.54
CA PRO A 13 -29.86 -49.16 -36.56
C PRO A 13 -28.70 -49.16 -37.56
N ALA A 14 -28.53 -50.23 -38.37
CA ALA A 14 -27.38 -50.38 -39.26
C ALA A 14 -27.23 -49.24 -40.27
N ASN A 15 -28.34 -48.83 -40.91
CA ASN A 15 -28.35 -47.74 -41.90
C ASN A 15 -28.35 -46.33 -41.29
N PHE A 16 -28.65 -46.21 -39.99
CA PHE A 16 -28.87 -44.91 -39.36
C PHE A 16 -27.62 -44.04 -39.37
N LEU A 17 -26.45 -44.62 -39.08
CA LEU A 17 -25.19 -43.88 -39.03
C LEU A 17 -24.82 -43.25 -40.38
N SER A 18 -24.94 -44.02 -41.47
CA SER A 18 -24.68 -43.52 -42.82
C SER A 18 -25.71 -42.46 -43.24
N GLY A 19 -26.98 -42.64 -42.85
CA GLY A 19 -28.04 -41.67 -43.04
C GLY A 19 -27.79 -40.34 -42.31
N LEU A 20 -27.35 -40.43 -41.06
CA LEU A 20 -26.98 -39.29 -40.24
C LEU A 20 -25.76 -38.58 -40.82
N ASP A 21 -24.75 -39.31 -41.29
CA ASP A 21 -23.54 -38.73 -41.89
C ASP A 21 -23.88 -37.88 -43.12
N MET A 22 -24.68 -38.42 -44.03
CA MET A 22 -25.15 -37.69 -45.23
C MET A 22 -25.96 -36.45 -44.85
N ALA A 23 -26.85 -36.56 -43.87
CA ALA A 23 -27.66 -35.43 -43.42
C ALA A 23 -26.81 -34.32 -42.76
N LEU A 24 -25.81 -34.69 -41.94
CA LEU A 24 -24.90 -33.74 -41.31
C LEU A 24 -23.94 -33.10 -42.32
N ASP A 25 -23.47 -33.84 -43.32
CA ASP A 25 -22.61 -33.28 -44.37
C ASP A 25 -23.33 -32.22 -45.20
N GLY A 26 -24.58 -32.50 -45.60
CA GLY A 26 -25.45 -31.55 -46.30
C GLY A 26 -25.86 -30.32 -45.47
N CYS A 27 -25.63 -30.33 -44.15
CA CYS A 27 -25.80 -29.11 -43.34
C CYS A 27 -24.74 -28.05 -43.65
N ASN A 28 -23.54 -28.44 -44.11
CA ASN A 28 -22.47 -27.50 -44.45
C ASN A 28 -22.80 -26.62 -45.66
N THR A 29 -23.57 -27.16 -46.60
CA THR A 29 -24.02 -26.47 -47.83
C THR A 29 -25.43 -25.91 -47.69
N GLY A 30 -26.14 -26.29 -46.63
CA GLY A 30 -27.53 -25.94 -46.41
C GLY A 30 -28.51 -26.73 -47.28
N GLU A 31 -28.08 -27.85 -47.86
CA GLU A 31 -28.89 -28.71 -48.72
C GLU A 31 -29.79 -29.65 -47.91
N THR A 32 -29.40 -29.98 -46.67
CA THR A 32 -30.24 -30.78 -45.77
C THR A 32 -31.48 -30.00 -45.35
N PRO A 33 -32.72 -30.47 -45.60
CA PRO A 33 -33.91 -29.82 -45.09
C PRO A 33 -33.98 -29.95 -43.55
N PRO A 34 -34.22 -28.87 -42.77
CA PRO A 34 -34.31 -28.95 -41.31
C PRO A 34 -35.34 -29.98 -40.81
N ALA A 35 -36.44 -30.14 -41.55
CA ALA A 35 -37.47 -31.13 -41.26
C ALA A 35 -36.94 -32.58 -41.25
N LEU A 36 -35.89 -32.90 -42.02
CA LEU A 36 -35.30 -34.24 -42.02
C LEU A 36 -34.68 -34.59 -40.66
N LEU A 37 -33.90 -33.67 -40.08
CA LEU A 37 -33.30 -33.88 -38.75
C LEU A 37 -34.36 -33.88 -37.65
N ARG A 38 -35.45 -33.12 -37.83
CA ARG A 38 -36.60 -33.18 -36.93
C ARG A 38 -37.25 -34.57 -36.93
N VAL A 39 -37.43 -35.19 -38.09
CA VAL A 39 -37.92 -36.58 -38.18
C VAL A 39 -36.96 -37.55 -37.50
N PHE A 40 -35.64 -37.32 -37.59
CA PHE A 40 -34.68 -38.15 -36.85
C PHE A 40 -34.89 -38.02 -35.34
N VAL A 41 -35.00 -36.79 -34.84
CA VAL A 41 -35.28 -36.51 -33.42
C VAL A 41 -36.54 -37.22 -32.94
N GLU A 42 -37.65 -37.08 -33.68
CA GLU A 42 -38.94 -37.68 -33.33
C GLU A 42 -38.86 -39.21 -33.30
N ARG A 43 -38.33 -39.83 -34.36
CA ARG A 43 -38.31 -41.30 -34.51
C ARG A 43 -37.36 -42.02 -33.55
N VAL A 44 -36.23 -41.40 -33.21
CA VAL A 44 -35.27 -41.96 -32.23
C VAL A 44 -35.58 -41.53 -30.79
N GLY A 45 -36.63 -40.74 -30.58
CA GLY A 45 -37.09 -40.30 -29.26
C GLY A 45 -36.18 -39.29 -28.57
N ALA A 46 -35.47 -38.44 -29.33
CA ALA A 46 -34.52 -37.47 -28.80
C ALA A 46 -35.18 -36.20 -28.21
N GLU A 47 -36.51 -36.03 -28.32
CA GLU A 47 -37.23 -34.94 -27.64
C GLU A 47 -37.12 -35.01 -26.10
N ASN A 48 -37.00 -36.23 -25.56
CA ASN A 48 -36.69 -36.45 -24.15
C ASN A 48 -35.58 -37.52 -24.03
N PHE A 49 -34.34 -37.06 -24.02
CA PHE A 49 -33.16 -37.94 -24.04
C PHE A 49 -33.03 -38.82 -22.78
N GLU A 50 -33.61 -38.41 -21.64
CA GLU A 50 -33.55 -39.17 -20.38
C GLU A 50 -34.43 -40.43 -20.46
N THR A 51 -35.67 -40.26 -20.96
CA THR A 51 -36.63 -41.35 -21.17
C THR A 51 -36.90 -41.51 -22.67
N GLN A 52 -36.13 -42.38 -23.32
CA GLN A 52 -36.25 -42.63 -24.75
C GLN A 52 -37.60 -43.29 -25.08
N LYS A 53 -38.59 -42.49 -25.45
CA LYS A 53 -39.86 -42.93 -26.01
C LYS A 53 -39.75 -42.82 -27.54
N ALA A 54 -39.25 -43.87 -28.16
CA ALA A 54 -38.87 -43.88 -29.57
C ALA A 54 -39.58 -44.98 -30.36
N ASP A 55 -39.87 -44.70 -31.63
CA ASP A 55 -40.28 -45.74 -32.59
C ASP A 55 -39.11 -46.66 -32.94
N PHE A 56 -37.88 -46.13 -32.87
CA PHE A 56 -36.63 -46.82 -33.17
C PHE A 56 -35.63 -46.66 -32.01
N TYR A 57 -35.39 -47.74 -31.27
CA TYR A 57 -34.50 -47.75 -30.10
C TYR A 57 -33.02 -47.84 -30.50
N LEU A 58 -32.23 -46.84 -30.09
CA LEU A 58 -30.78 -46.79 -30.32
C LEU A 58 -30.03 -47.26 -29.07
N ASP A 59 -29.22 -48.31 -29.19
CA ASP A 59 -28.41 -48.84 -28.09
C ASP A 59 -27.18 -47.97 -27.77
N GLY A 60 -26.55 -48.19 -26.61
CA GLY A 60 -25.36 -47.46 -26.16
C GLY A 60 -24.19 -47.49 -27.14
N PRO A 61 -23.76 -48.65 -27.66
CA PRO A 61 -22.67 -48.71 -28.64
C PRO A 61 -22.93 -47.86 -29.89
N LYS A 62 -24.13 -47.96 -30.47
CA LYS A 62 -24.47 -47.21 -31.68
C LYS A 62 -24.68 -45.73 -31.41
N ALA A 63 -25.26 -45.37 -30.26
CA ALA A 63 -25.33 -43.99 -29.79
C ALA A 63 -23.94 -43.37 -29.66
N GLY A 64 -22.96 -44.12 -29.15
CA GLY A 64 -21.56 -43.71 -29.08
C GLY A 64 -20.93 -43.45 -30.46
N GLU A 65 -21.17 -44.31 -31.44
CA GLU A 65 -20.74 -44.08 -32.83
C GLU A 65 -21.36 -42.81 -33.42
N CYS A 66 -22.65 -42.57 -33.15
CA CYS A 66 -23.35 -41.37 -33.60
C CYS A 66 -22.79 -40.10 -32.94
N ALA A 67 -22.43 -40.14 -31.65
CA ALA A 67 -21.78 -39.03 -30.97
C ALA A 67 -20.41 -38.71 -31.56
N PHE A 68 -19.60 -39.74 -31.87
CA PHE A 68 -18.30 -39.56 -32.52
C PHE A 68 -18.43 -38.95 -33.92
N LEU A 69 -19.38 -39.46 -34.70
CA LEU A 69 -19.70 -38.91 -36.02
C LEU A 69 -20.09 -37.44 -35.94
N LEU A 70 -20.97 -37.11 -34.98
CA LEU A 70 -21.44 -35.75 -34.77
C LEU A 70 -20.30 -34.81 -34.37
N ALA A 71 -19.45 -35.22 -33.42
CA ALA A 71 -18.26 -34.46 -33.01
C ALA A 71 -17.35 -34.15 -34.21
N ARG A 72 -17.08 -35.16 -35.05
CA ARG A 72 -16.27 -34.99 -36.27
C ARG A 72 -16.89 -33.97 -37.22
N ARG A 73 -18.19 -34.10 -37.52
CA ARG A 73 -18.88 -33.20 -38.46
C ARG A 73 -18.98 -31.77 -37.97
N LEU A 74 -19.20 -31.55 -36.67
CA LEU A 74 -19.23 -30.21 -36.08
C LEU A 74 -17.83 -29.58 -36.06
N SER A 75 -16.79 -30.37 -35.78
CA SER A 75 -15.40 -29.90 -35.88
C SER A 75 -15.02 -29.52 -37.31
N ASP A 76 -15.42 -30.33 -38.30
CA ASP A 76 -15.21 -30.02 -39.72
C ASP A 76 -15.97 -28.75 -40.14
N ALA A 77 -17.22 -28.60 -39.71
CA ALA A 77 -18.02 -27.40 -39.97
C ALA A 77 -17.35 -26.14 -39.39
N ARG A 78 -16.85 -26.25 -38.16
CA ARG A 78 -16.16 -25.16 -37.47
C ARG A 78 -14.86 -24.75 -38.13
N SER A 79 -14.09 -25.70 -38.68
CA SER A 79 -12.84 -25.38 -39.39
C SER A 79 -13.07 -24.70 -40.74
N ARG A 80 -14.22 -24.95 -41.38
CA ARG A 80 -14.59 -24.35 -42.68
C ARG A 80 -15.07 -22.91 -42.58
N SER A 81 -15.68 -22.50 -41.48
CA SER A 81 -16.23 -21.15 -41.34
C SER A 81 -16.18 -20.62 -39.90
N ALA A 82 -15.63 -19.41 -39.75
CA ALA A 82 -15.70 -18.66 -38.49
C ALA A 82 -17.13 -18.26 -38.11
N SER A 83 -18.07 -18.22 -39.08
CA SER A 83 -19.49 -17.94 -38.85
C SER A 83 -20.34 -19.20 -39.00
N MET A 84 -19.96 -20.27 -38.32
CA MET A 84 -20.66 -21.57 -38.35
C MET A 84 -22.17 -21.41 -38.11
N TYR A 85 -22.57 -20.57 -37.15
CA TYR A 85 -23.98 -20.33 -36.80
C TYR A 85 -24.81 -19.72 -37.95
N SER A 86 -24.20 -19.01 -38.91
CA SER A 86 -24.94 -18.47 -40.07
C SER A 86 -25.52 -19.57 -40.98
N VAL A 87 -24.86 -20.73 -41.03
CA VAL A 87 -25.29 -21.87 -41.85
C VAL A 87 -25.96 -22.93 -40.98
N TRP A 88 -25.33 -23.26 -39.85
CA TRP A 88 -25.76 -24.34 -38.99
C TRP A 88 -26.85 -23.95 -37.97
N GLY A 89 -27.09 -22.66 -37.74
CA GLY A 89 -28.02 -22.16 -36.71
C GLY A 89 -29.42 -22.76 -36.81
N ARG A 90 -29.97 -22.85 -38.02
CA ARG A 90 -31.30 -23.43 -38.28
C ARG A 90 -31.43 -24.93 -37.98
N TYR A 91 -30.31 -25.63 -37.77
CA TYR A 91 -30.28 -27.06 -37.43
C TYR A 91 -29.98 -27.32 -35.96
N MET A 92 -29.61 -26.29 -35.19
CA MET A 92 -29.08 -26.45 -33.82
C MET A 92 -30.06 -27.13 -32.87
N ASP A 93 -31.37 -26.89 -33.00
CA ASP A 93 -32.37 -27.57 -32.14
C ASP A 93 -32.31 -29.09 -32.31
N SER A 94 -32.41 -29.57 -33.56
CA SER A 94 -32.39 -31.01 -33.82
C SER A 94 -31.01 -31.63 -33.55
N VAL A 95 -29.94 -30.93 -33.93
CA VAL A 95 -28.56 -31.40 -33.71
C VAL A 95 -28.26 -31.56 -32.22
N THR A 96 -28.65 -30.59 -31.39
CA THR A 96 -28.37 -30.64 -29.95
C THR A 96 -29.26 -31.65 -29.23
N LYS A 97 -30.52 -31.84 -29.61
CA LYS A 97 -31.37 -32.93 -29.10
C LYS A 97 -30.78 -34.31 -29.39
N LEU A 98 -30.35 -34.53 -30.65
CA LEU A 98 -29.66 -35.76 -31.04
C LEU A 98 -28.36 -35.94 -30.25
N ALA A 99 -27.56 -34.87 -30.09
CA ALA A 99 -26.35 -34.90 -29.27
C ALA A 99 -26.62 -35.35 -27.84
N GLN A 100 -27.66 -34.81 -27.19
CA GLN A 100 -28.04 -35.20 -25.83
C GLN A 100 -28.37 -36.70 -25.76
N LEU A 101 -29.17 -37.22 -26.69
CA LEU A 101 -29.48 -38.66 -26.73
C LEU A 101 -28.23 -39.51 -26.95
N PHE A 102 -27.39 -39.15 -27.94
CA PHE A 102 -26.20 -39.93 -28.30
C PHE A 102 -25.15 -39.96 -27.18
N LEU A 103 -25.02 -38.87 -26.42
CA LEU A 103 -24.07 -38.76 -25.32
C LEU A 103 -24.62 -39.36 -24.01
N PHE A 104 -25.93 -39.30 -23.79
CA PHE A 104 -26.55 -39.78 -22.55
C PHE A 104 -26.79 -41.29 -22.55
N THR A 105 -27.24 -41.86 -23.67
CA THR A 105 -27.64 -43.27 -23.77
C THR A 105 -26.52 -44.25 -23.36
N PRO A 106 -25.27 -44.11 -23.85
CA PRO A 106 -24.19 -45.02 -23.46
C PRO A 106 -23.89 -44.95 -21.95
N VAL A 107 -24.02 -43.75 -21.36
CA VAL A 107 -23.79 -43.54 -19.93
C VAL A 107 -24.89 -44.16 -19.10
N ARG A 108 -26.16 -43.96 -19.48
CA ARG A 108 -27.31 -44.55 -18.81
C ARG A 108 -27.22 -46.08 -18.75
N GLU A 109 -26.79 -46.72 -19.83
CA GLU A 109 -26.71 -48.18 -19.92
C GLU A 109 -25.49 -48.77 -19.18
N ALA A 110 -24.37 -48.04 -19.10
CA ALA A 110 -23.11 -48.55 -18.58
C ALA A 110 -22.68 -47.96 -17.22
N PHE A 111 -23.48 -47.09 -16.59
CA PHE A 111 -23.08 -46.37 -15.39
C PHE A 111 -22.79 -47.31 -14.20
N PRO A 112 -21.56 -47.31 -13.67
CA PRO A 112 -21.16 -48.24 -12.61
C PRO A 112 -21.50 -47.67 -11.22
N ALA A 113 -22.78 -47.70 -10.84
CA ALA A 113 -23.29 -47.07 -9.61
C ALA A 113 -22.60 -47.54 -8.31
N GLU A 114 -22.14 -48.79 -8.27
CA GLU A 114 -21.51 -49.41 -7.10
C GLU A 114 -19.97 -49.34 -7.12
N ALA A 115 -19.37 -48.71 -8.14
CA ALA A 115 -17.92 -48.65 -8.25
C ALA A 115 -17.29 -47.68 -7.23
N PRO A 116 -16.00 -47.87 -6.88
CA PRO A 116 -15.28 -46.93 -6.03
C PRO A 116 -15.28 -45.52 -6.62
N SER A 117 -15.28 -44.49 -5.76
CA SER A 117 -15.37 -43.09 -6.17
C SER A 117 -14.27 -42.67 -7.16
N SER A 118 -13.07 -43.25 -7.10
CA SER A 118 -11.98 -42.99 -8.06
C SER A 118 -12.28 -43.48 -9.47
N VAL A 119 -12.99 -44.61 -9.59
CA VAL A 119 -13.43 -45.17 -10.88
C VAL A 119 -14.54 -44.31 -11.47
N ILE A 120 -15.52 -43.91 -10.66
CA ILE A 120 -16.62 -43.02 -11.08
C ILE A 120 -16.07 -41.65 -11.52
N GLN A 121 -15.05 -41.11 -10.84
CA GLN A 121 -14.39 -39.86 -11.23
C GLN A 121 -13.74 -39.96 -12.61
N ARG A 122 -12.96 -41.02 -12.86
CA ARG A 122 -12.29 -41.23 -14.14
C ARG A 122 -13.30 -41.41 -15.27
N ASP A 123 -14.31 -42.25 -15.05
CA ASP A 123 -15.40 -42.45 -16.01
C ASP A 123 -16.11 -41.13 -16.33
N PHE A 124 -16.40 -40.31 -15.32
CA PHE A 124 -17.03 -39.03 -15.54
C PHE A 124 -16.15 -38.05 -16.33
N ALA A 125 -14.85 -38.03 -16.06
CA ALA A 125 -13.91 -37.22 -16.84
C ALA A 125 -13.90 -37.65 -18.32
N ASP A 126 -13.92 -38.96 -18.60
CA ASP A 126 -13.97 -39.49 -19.97
C ASP A 126 -15.30 -39.13 -20.66
N VAL A 127 -16.42 -39.26 -19.96
CA VAL A 127 -17.75 -38.83 -20.44
C VAL A 127 -17.75 -37.33 -20.74
N PHE A 128 -17.21 -36.52 -19.84
CA PHE A 128 -17.11 -35.07 -20.02
C PHE A 128 -16.28 -34.72 -21.26
N GLN A 129 -15.16 -35.40 -21.51
CA GLN A 129 -14.38 -35.20 -22.75
C GLN A 129 -15.16 -35.53 -24.02
N ARG A 130 -15.98 -36.60 -24.01
CA ARG A 130 -16.86 -36.93 -25.16
C ARG A 130 -17.91 -35.86 -25.39
N VAL A 131 -18.50 -35.32 -24.32
CA VAL A 131 -19.44 -34.20 -24.39
C VAL A 131 -18.74 -32.97 -24.97
N LEU A 132 -17.54 -32.66 -24.50
CA LEU A 132 -16.74 -31.54 -25.01
C LEU A 132 -16.37 -31.72 -26.49
N ALA A 133 -16.11 -32.94 -26.97
CA ALA A 133 -15.81 -33.19 -28.38
C ALA A 133 -16.97 -32.76 -29.30
N VAL A 134 -18.22 -32.90 -28.84
CA VAL A 134 -19.43 -32.49 -29.59
C VAL A 134 -19.72 -31.00 -29.42
N PHE A 135 -19.69 -30.49 -28.19
CA PHE A 135 -20.15 -29.12 -27.90
C PHE A 135 -19.07 -28.06 -28.04
N SER A 136 -17.78 -28.38 -27.91
CA SER A 136 -16.70 -27.38 -28.00
C SER A 136 -16.71 -26.58 -29.31
N PRO A 137 -16.91 -27.20 -30.50
CA PRO A 137 -17.04 -26.44 -31.76
C PRO A 137 -18.12 -25.36 -31.73
N LEU A 138 -19.14 -25.51 -30.88
CA LEU A 138 -20.30 -24.63 -30.77
C LEU A 138 -20.16 -23.52 -29.72
N ILE A 139 -19.36 -23.74 -28.67
CA ILE A 139 -19.30 -22.86 -27.48
C ILE A 139 -17.90 -22.30 -27.16
N VAL A 140 -16.84 -22.91 -27.69
CA VAL A 140 -15.45 -22.48 -27.45
C VAL A 140 -15.09 -21.38 -28.46
N PRO A 141 -14.54 -20.24 -28.02
CA PRO A 141 -14.05 -19.20 -28.91
C PRO A 141 -13.09 -19.73 -29.97
N VAL A 142 -13.16 -19.20 -31.20
CA VAL A 142 -12.24 -19.61 -32.29
C VAL A 142 -10.81 -19.20 -31.95
N SER A 143 -10.66 -18.02 -31.35
CA SER A 143 -9.40 -17.43 -30.92
C SER A 143 -9.65 -16.47 -29.77
N ALA A 144 -8.59 -15.89 -29.21
CA ALA A 144 -8.67 -14.88 -28.15
C ALA A 144 -9.48 -13.61 -28.54
N SER A 145 -9.78 -13.40 -29.82
CA SER A 145 -10.51 -12.22 -30.30
C SER A 145 -11.82 -12.56 -31.00
N VAL A 146 -12.15 -13.84 -31.19
CA VAL A 146 -13.28 -14.25 -32.02
C VAL A 146 -14.22 -15.16 -31.22
N PRO A 147 -15.39 -14.64 -30.77
CA PRO A 147 -16.38 -15.45 -30.08
C PRO A 147 -16.95 -16.52 -31.02
N PRO A 148 -17.52 -17.60 -30.47
CA PRO A 148 -18.04 -18.70 -31.29
C PRO A 148 -19.28 -18.36 -32.11
N PHE A 149 -20.02 -17.33 -31.69
CA PHE A 149 -21.23 -16.84 -32.33
C PHE A 149 -21.28 -15.30 -32.23
N SER A 150 -21.99 -14.71 -33.18
CA SER A 150 -22.24 -13.27 -33.21
C SER A 150 -23.51 -12.92 -32.41
N PRO A 151 -23.72 -11.64 -32.02
CA PRO A 151 -24.93 -11.23 -31.32
C PRO A 151 -26.24 -11.53 -32.08
N SER A 152 -26.22 -11.60 -33.41
CA SER A 152 -27.42 -11.94 -34.19
C SER A 152 -27.81 -13.42 -34.10
N ASN A 153 -26.96 -14.27 -33.52
CA ASN A 153 -27.18 -15.70 -33.32
C ASN A 153 -27.40 -16.06 -31.84
N GLU A 154 -27.76 -15.08 -31.01
CA GLU A 154 -27.90 -15.27 -29.56
C GLU A 154 -28.97 -16.31 -29.21
N ALA A 155 -30.08 -16.37 -29.94
CA ALA A 155 -31.15 -17.33 -29.69
C ALA A 155 -30.71 -18.79 -29.92
N GLU A 156 -29.98 -19.05 -31.01
CA GLU A 156 -29.43 -20.38 -31.29
C GLU A 156 -28.33 -20.75 -30.28
N ALA A 157 -27.47 -19.79 -29.92
CA ALA A 157 -26.44 -20.01 -28.91
C ALA A 157 -27.03 -20.28 -27.51
N GLU A 158 -28.11 -19.57 -27.14
CA GLU A 158 -28.85 -19.76 -25.89
C GLU A 158 -29.39 -21.20 -25.81
N MET A 159 -30.00 -21.67 -26.89
CA MET A 159 -30.49 -23.05 -27.00
C MET A 159 -29.37 -24.09 -26.87
N VAL A 160 -28.24 -23.89 -27.56
CA VAL A 160 -27.08 -24.80 -27.47
C VAL A 160 -26.56 -24.88 -26.04
N LEU A 161 -26.38 -23.73 -25.37
CA LEU A 161 -25.92 -23.68 -23.98
C LEU A 161 -26.95 -24.26 -23.01
N ASP A 162 -28.23 -24.09 -23.28
CA ASP A 162 -29.29 -24.70 -22.49
C ASP A 162 -29.20 -26.23 -22.51
N ARG A 163 -29.09 -26.80 -23.71
CA ARG A 163 -28.98 -28.25 -23.94
C ARG A 163 -27.67 -28.82 -23.39
N PHE A 164 -26.58 -28.07 -23.52
CA PHE A 164 -25.28 -28.44 -22.93
C PHE A 164 -25.36 -28.54 -21.41
N VAL A 165 -25.87 -27.50 -20.74
CA VAL A 165 -26.00 -27.51 -19.28
C VAL A 165 -26.99 -28.56 -18.82
N GLN A 166 -28.13 -28.72 -19.49
CA GLN A 166 -29.12 -29.75 -19.17
C GLN A 166 -28.51 -31.16 -19.22
N LEU A 167 -27.76 -31.49 -20.27
CA LEU A 167 -27.07 -32.77 -20.40
C LEU A 167 -26.07 -33.00 -19.28
N LEU A 168 -25.22 -32.00 -19.01
CA LEU A 168 -24.22 -32.08 -17.95
C LEU A 168 -24.84 -32.34 -16.59
N THR A 169 -25.97 -31.70 -16.29
CA THR A 169 -26.69 -31.89 -15.01
C THR A 169 -27.46 -33.20 -14.92
N ALA A 170 -27.83 -33.80 -16.05
CA ALA A 170 -28.60 -35.05 -16.09
C ALA A 170 -27.77 -36.31 -15.80
N PHE A 171 -26.44 -36.25 -15.92
CA PHE A 171 -25.60 -37.44 -15.71
C PHE A 171 -25.71 -38.01 -14.28
N PRO A 172 -25.82 -39.35 -14.14
CA PRO A 172 -26.02 -40.00 -12.84
C PRO A 172 -24.82 -39.81 -11.89
N HIS A 173 -23.63 -39.53 -12.42
CA HIS A 173 -22.43 -39.21 -11.64
C HIS A 173 -22.65 -38.08 -10.63
N ASN A 174 -23.50 -37.09 -10.98
CA ASN A 174 -23.78 -35.93 -10.15
C ASN A 174 -24.45 -36.28 -8.81
N ALA A 175 -25.14 -37.42 -8.74
CA ALA A 175 -25.81 -37.88 -7.53
C ALA A 175 -24.88 -38.69 -6.59
N VAL A 176 -23.78 -39.24 -7.12
CA VAL A 176 -22.92 -40.20 -6.40
C VAL A 176 -21.60 -39.55 -5.95
N LEU A 177 -21.03 -38.67 -6.77
CA LEU A 177 -19.74 -38.03 -6.49
C LEU A 177 -19.86 -37.07 -5.30
N GLN A 178 -19.08 -37.36 -4.25
CA GLN A 178 -19.09 -36.60 -3.02
C GLN A 178 -18.36 -35.25 -3.16
N PRO A 179 -18.72 -34.25 -2.32
CA PRO A 179 -17.95 -33.02 -2.21
C PRO A 179 -16.47 -33.27 -1.90
N GLY A 180 -15.58 -32.52 -2.55
CA GLY A 180 -14.11 -32.67 -2.44
C GLY A 180 -13.48 -33.62 -3.47
N SER A 181 -14.28 -34.38 -4.23
CA SER A 181 -13.81 -35.17 -5.38
C SER A 181 -13.82 -34.35 -6.68
N GLN A 182 -13.18 -34.87 -7.75
CA GLN A 182 -13.41 -34.30 -9.08
C GLN A 182 -14.87 -34.56 -9.49
N ASN A 183 -15.63 -33.50 -9.72
CA ASN A 183 -17.07 -33.55 -9.98
C ASN A 183 -17.44 -32.54 -11.07
N LEU A 184 -18.74 -32.40 -11.36
CA LEU A 184 -19.19 -31.56 -12.47
C LEU A 184 -18.72 -30.11 -12.35
N PRO A 185 -18.91 -29.42 -11.21
CA PRO A 185 -18.39 -28.07 -11.05
C PRO A 185 -16.88 -27.95 -11.27
N SER A 186 -16.06 -28.91 -10.82
CA SER A 186 -14.61 -28.81 -11.01
C SER A 186 -14.19 -29.02 -12.47
N LEU A 187 -14.84 -29.95 -13.20
CA LEU A 187 -14.63 -30.15 -14.63
C LEU A 187 -15.10 -28.95 -15.47
N VAL A 188 -16.27 -28.39 -15.14
CA VAL A 188 -16.80 -27.19 -15.81
C VAL A 188 -15.93 -25.97 -15.52
N TRP A 189 -15.45 -25.82 -14.29
CA TRP A 189 -14.53 -24.74 -13.94
C TRP A 189 -13.22 -24.82 -14.71
N GLN A 190 -12.63 -26.02 -14.78
CA GLN A 190 -11.42 -26.27 -15.56
C GLN A 190 -11.64 -25.92 -17.04
N PHE A 191 -12.75 -26.39 -17.62
CA PHE A 191 -13.10 -26.08 -19.01
C PHE A 191 -13.34 -24.58 -19.24
N TYR A 192 -14.04 -23.91 -18.30
CA TYR A 192 -14.28 -22.48 -18.38
C TYR A 192 -12.95 -21.71 -18.40
N PHE A 193 -12.06 -22.01 -17.45
CA PHE A 193 -10.78 -21.35 -17.36
C PHE A 193 -9.89 -21.61 -18.59
N GLU A 194 -9.72 -22.87 -18.98
CA GLU A 194 -8.78 -23.26 -20.04
C GLU A 194 -9.27 -22.92 -21.46
N LYS A 195 -10.59 -22.94 -21.70
CA LYS A 195 -11.16 -22.85 -23.05
C LYS A 195 -12.10 -21.67 -23.25
N LEU A 196 -12.98 -21.37 -22.29
CA LEU A 196 -14.04 -20.36 -22.49
C LEU A 196 -13.56 -18.94 -22.15
N SER A 197 -12.70 -18.80 -21.15
CA SER A 197 -12.26 -17.49 -20.63
C SER A 197 -11.19 -16.79 -21.49
N ILE A 198 -10.77 -17.39 -22.61
CA ILE A 198 -9.63 -16.92 -23.42
C ILE A 198 -9.89 -15.62 -24.20
N LEU A 199 -11.15 -15.16 -24.29
CA LEU A 199 -11.51 -13.95 -25.02
C LEU A 199 -11.03 -12.68 -24.30
N SER A 200 -10.39 -11.77 -25.04
CA SER A 200 -9.88 -10.49 -24.50
C SER A 200 -10.74 -9.27 -24.86
N HIS A 201 -11.35 -9.23 -26.04
CA HIS A 201 -12.12 -8.06 -26.53
C HIS A 201 -13.48 -8.45 -27.11
N GLY A 202 -14.44 -7.50 -27.14
CA GLY A 202 -15.72 -7.66 -27.83
C GLY A 202 -16.61 -8.82 -27.34
N SER A 203 -16.45 -9.21 -26.07
CA SER A 203 -16.91 -10.50 -25.54
C SER A 203 -18.07 -10.40 -24.54
N MET A 204 -18.65 -9.21 -24.37
CA MET A 204 -19.69 -8.97 -23.36
C MET A 204 -20.93 -9.84 -23.58
N HIS A 205 -21.45 -9.94 -24.81
CA HIS A 205 -22.61 -10.78 -25.13
C HIS A 205 -22.33 -12.26 -24.86
N TYR A 206 -21.13 -12.72 -25.24
CA TYR A 206 -20.69 -14.10 -25.00
C TYR A 206 -20.63 -14.43 -23.50
N PHE A 207 -19.92 -13.62 -22.71
CA PHE A 207 -19.76 -13.89 -21.29
C PHE A 207 -21.07 -13.73 -20.51
N ALA A 208 -21.95 -12.79 -20.90
CA ALA A 208 -23.28 -12.67 -20.32
C ALA A 208 -24.13 -13.92 -20.54
N LEU A 209 -24.05 -14.52 -21.74
CA LEU A 209 -24.77 -15.75 -22.05
C LEU A 209 -24.18 -16.95 -21.29
N ILE A 210 -22.85 -17.10 -21.27
CA ILE A 210 -22.18 -18.15 -20.47
C ILE A 210 -22.58 -18.03 -18.99
N GLU A 211 -22.52 -16.83 -18.42
CA GLU A 211 -22.91 -16.57 -17.04
C GLU A 211 -24.35 -17.02 -16.75
N ARG A 212 -25.31 -16.66 -17.63
CA ARG A 212 -26.74 -16.99 -17.48
C ARG A 212 -27.00 -18.49 -17.40
N HIS A 213 -26.26 -19.30 -18.15
CA HIS A 213 -26.47 -20.74 -18.19
C HIS A 213 -25.61 -21.49 -17.17
N PHE A 214 -24.33 -21.13 -17.02
CA PHE A 214 -23.39 -21.87 -16.18
C PHE A 214 -23.67 -21.64 -14.68
N VAL A 215 -24.39 -20.58 -14.30
CA VAL A 215 -24.86 -20.41 -12.91
C VAL A 215 -25.75 -21.56 -12.42
N ARG A 216 -26.37 -22.32 -13.35
CA ARG A 216 -27.25 -23.46 -13.03
C ARG A 216 -26.48 -24.74 -12.69
N ILE A 217 -25.17 -24.78 -12.93
CA ILE A 217 -24.31 -25.86 -12.44
C ILE A 217 -24.35 -25.86 -10.90
N PRO A 218 -24.33 -27.03 -10.24
CA PRO A 218 -24.45 -27.12 -8.78
C PRO A 218 -23.18 -26.68 -8.05
N TRP A 219 -22.84 -25.39 -8.11
CA TRP A 219 -21.67 -24.79 -7.47
C TRP A 219 -21.53 -25.04 -5.95
N PRO A 220 -22.59 -25.30 -5.16
CA PRO A 220 -22.43 -25.71 -3.76
C PRO A 220 -21.60 -26.99 -3.57
N SER A 221 -21.53 -27.89 -4.55
CA SER A 221 -20.65 -29.06 -4.49
C SER A 221 -19.23 -28.79 -5.02
N PHE A 222 -18.91 -27.54 -5.38
CA PHE A 222 -17.58 -27.18 -5.84
C PHE A 222 -16.63 -26.91 -4.68
N TYR A 223 -15.62 -27.77 -4.53
CA TYR A 223 -14.62 -27.70 -3.46
C TYR A 223 -13.27 -27.46 -4.15
N PRO A 224 -12.92 -26.20 -4.44
CA PRO A 224 -11.78 -25.90 -5.29
C PRO A 224 -10.48 -26.35 -4.65
N SER A 225 -9.69 -27.14 -5.40
CA SER A 225 -8.30 -27.44 -5.04
C SER A 225 -7.45 -26.16 -5.12
N GLU A 226 -6.20 -26.23 -4.67
CA GLU A 226 -5.24 -25.13 -4.82
C GLU A 226 -5.13 -24.65 -6.29
N ARG A 227 -5.09 -25.59 -7.25
CA ARG A 227 -5.11 -25.25 -8.68
C ARG A 227 -6.43 -24.60 -9.10
N GLY A 228 -7.55 -25.07 -8.56
CA GLY A 228 -8.88 -24.53 -8.85
C GLY A 228 -9.03 -23.07 -8.42
N ILE A 229 -8.61 -22.74 -7.19
CA ILE A 229 -8.64 -21.37 -6.69
C ILE A 229 -7.56 -20.49 -7.33
N GLY A 230 -6.38 -21.05 -7.63
CA GLY A 230 -5.35 -20.37 -8.43
C GLY A 230 -5.84 -19.97 -9.82
N ALA A 231 -6.60 -20.87 -10.49
CA ALA A 231 -7.24 -20.55 -11.76
C ALA A 231 -8.30 -19.44 -11.64
N MET A 232 -8.99 -19.30 -10.48
CA MET A 232 -9.90 -18.16 -10.25
C MET A 232 -9.12 -16.84 -10.18
N ASP A 233 -8.02 -16.83 -9.44
CA ASP A 233 -7.18 -15.64 -9.32
C ASP A 233 -6.57 -15.26 -10.67
N GLU A 234 -6.00 -16.23 -11.40
CA GLU A 234 -5.44 -16.00 -12.74
C GLU A 234 -6.51 -15.53 -13.73
N CYS A 235 -7.71 -16.11 -13.67
CA CYS A 235 -8.84 -15.69 -14.52
C CYS A 235 -9.16 -14.21 -14.29
N LEU A 236 -9.27 -13.80 -13.03
CA LEU A 236 -9.58 -12.41 -12.67
C LEU A 236 -8.41 -11.45 -12.92
N ALA A 237 -7.17 -11.95 -12.92
CA ALA A 237 -5.97 -11.13 -13.12
C ALA A 237 -5.65 -10.89 -14.61
N THR A 238 -5.88 -11.88 -15.47
CA THR A 238 -5.32 -11.89 -16.83
C THR A 238 -6.37 -11.97 -17.95
N ARG A 239 -7.60 -12.43 -17.66
CA ARG A 239 -8.65 -12.60 -18.67
C ARG A 239 -9.51 -11.34 -18.80
N SER A 240 -10.47 -11.35 -19.72
CA SER A 240 -11.41 -10.24 -19.90
C SER A 240 -12.14 -9.91 -18.59
N PRO A 241 -12.27 -8.62 -18.22
CA PRO A 241 -13.05 -8.20 -17.05
C PRO A 241 -14.50 -8.70 -17.06
N CYS A 242 -15.04 -9.04 -18.23
CA CYS A 242 -16.38 -9.63 -18.38
C CYS A 242 -16.50 -11.04 -17.75
N CYS A 243 -15.40 -11.70 -17.39
CA CYS A 243 -15.42 -12.96 -16.64
C CYS A 243 -15.81 -12.76 -15.16
N ALA A 244 -15.49 -11.60 -14.59
CA ALA A 244 -15.59 -11.37 -13.15
C ALA A 244 -17.00 -11.58 -12.58
N PRO A 245 -18.10 -11.16 -13.25
CA PRO A 245 -19.47 -11.46 -12.81
C PRO A 245 -19.74 -12.95 -12.62
N PHE A 246 -19.33 -13.80 -13.56
CA PHE A 246 -19.52 -15.23 -13.45
C PHE A 246 -18.65 -15.83 -12.33
N VAL A 247 -17.38 -15.44 -12.24
CA VAL A 247 -16.50 -15.92 -11.16
C VAL A 247 -17.05 -15.53 -9.79
N ALA A 248 -17.60 -14.32 -9.63
CA ALA A 248 -18.28 -13.90 -8.41
C ALA A 248 -19.48 -14.78 -8.09
N GLN A 249 -20.31 -15.13 -9.09
CA GLN A 249 -21.43 -16.04 -8.92
C GLN A 249 -21.00 -17.45 -8.46
N VAL A 250 -19.87 -17.94 -8.95
CA VAL A 250 -19.28 -19.22 -8.49
C VAL A 250 -18.80 -19.07 -7.05
N VAL A 251 -17.96 -18.07 -6.76
CA VAL A 251 -17.32 -17.87 -5.46
C VAL A 251 -18.34 -17.75 -4.33
N VAL A 252 -19.43 -17.00 -4.49
CA VAL A 252 -20.44 -16.86 -3.41
C VAL A 252 -21.26 -18.12 -3.14
N ARG A 253 -21.23 -19.10 -4.06
CA ARG A 253 -21.98 -20.36 -3.94
C ARG A 253 -21.13 -21.51 -3.40
N VAL A 254 -19.81 -21.36 -3.37
CA VAL A 254 -18.90 -22.34 -2.75
C VAL A 254 -19.13 -22.39 -1.23
N MET A 255 -19.17 -23.60 -0.67
CA MET A 255 -19.33 -23.82 0.77
C MET A 255 -18.02 -23.57 1.53
N TRP A 256 -17.52 -22.32 1.51
CA TRP A 256 -16.19 -21.96 2.02
C TRP A 256 -15.91 -22.38 3.46
N LYS A 257 -16.92 -22.34 4.35
CA LYS A 257 -16.76 -22.79 5.73
C LYS A 257 -16.33 -24.26 5.79
N ASP A 258 -16.98 -25.10 4.99
CA ASP A 258 -16.69 -26.54 4.94
C ASP A 258 -15.34 -26.80 4.25
N VAL A 259 -15.11 -26.17 3.10
CA VAL A 259 -13.85 -26.24 2.34
C VAL A 259 -12.64 -25.93 3.23
N LEU A 260 -12.66 -24.77 3.91
CA LEU A 260 -11.55 -24.30 4.73
C LEU A 260 -11.36 -25.07 6.04
N THR A 261 -12.35 -25.85 6.49
CA THR A 261 -12.28 -26.60 7.75
C THR A 261 -11.92 -28.06 7.54
N ASN A 262 -12.46 -28.68 6.48
CA ASN A 262 -12.43 -30.14 6.31
C ASN A 262 -11.61 -30.62 5.10
N TYR A 263 -11.33 -29.75 4.12
CA TYR A 263 -10.76 -30.17 2.83
C TYR A 263 -9.41 -29.56 2.50
N VAL A 264 -9.05 -28.44 3.14
CA VAL A 264 -7.72 -27.84 3.01
C VAL A 264 -6.83 -28.37 4.13
N HIS A 265 -5.67 -28.94 3.76
CA HIS A 265 -4.70 -29.42 4.74
C HIS A 265 -4.11 -28.24 5.52
N ASN A 266 -3.94 -28.38 6.82
CA ASN A 266 -3.48 -27.30 7.70
C ASN A 266 -2.17 -26.63 7.24
N GLU A 267 -1.25 -27.41 6.67
CA GLU A 267 0.03 -26.90 6.15
C GLU A 267 -0.13 -25.99 4.92
N LEU A 268 -1.17 -26.22 4.10
CA LEU A 268 -1.47 -25.46 2.89
C LEU A 268 -2.43 -24.30 3.14
N LEU A 269 -3.07 -24.26 4.30
CA LEU A 269 -4.09 -23.28 4.65
C LEU A 269 -3.60 -21.82 4.51
N PRO A 270 -2.39 -21.42 4.96
CA PRO A 270 -1.90 -20.06 4.77
C PRO A 270 -1.82 -19.63 3.30
N LEU A 271 -1.33 -20.52 2.43
CA LEU A 271 -1.27 -20.27 0.99
C LEU A 271 -2.69 -20.16 0.41
N TYR A 272 -3.56 -21.09 0.76
CA TYR A 272 -4.94 -21.12 0.28
C TYR A 272 -5.71 -19.84 0.67
N LEU A 273 -5.56 -19.39 1.91
CA LEU A 273 -6.15 -18.14 2.40
C LEU A 273 -5.63 -16.92 1.64
N SER A 274 -4.34 -16.88 1.29
CA SER A 274 -3.77 -15.78 0.48
C SER A 274 -4.40 -15.72 -0.91
N ILE A 275 -4.53 -16.85 -1.61
CA ILE A 275 -5.14 -16.89 -2.94
C ILE A 275 -6.63 -16.53 -2.87
N LEU A 276 -7.36 -17.07 -1.87
CA LEU A 276 -8.75 -16.72 -1.62
C LEU A 276 -8.93 -15.21 -1.40
N PHE A 277 -8.07 -14.60 -0.58
CA PHE A 277 -8.14 -13.16 -0.35
C PHE A 277 -7.87 -12.35 -1.62
N SER A 278 -6.91 -12.77 -2.46
CA SER A 278 -6.66 -12.15 -3.77
C SER A 278 -7.90 -12.19 -4.66
N VAL A 279 -8.55 -13.36 -4.78
CA VAL A 279 -9.81 -13.54 -5.54
C VAL A 279 -10.90 -12.60 -5.02
N LEU A 280 -11.08 -12.54 -3.70
CA LEU A 280 -12.10 -11.70 -3.07
C LEU A 280 -11.85 -10.21 -3.28
N VAL A 281 -10.59 -9.76 -3.24
CA VAL A 281 -10.22 -8.36 -3.51
C VAL A 281 -10.50 -8.00 -4.96
N ARG A 282 -10.14 -8.85 -5.93
CA ARG A 282 -10.38 -8.62 -7.36
C ARG A 282 -11.88 -8.56 -7.71
N ILE A 283 -12.69 -9.38 -7.05
CA ILE A 283 -14.15 -9.34 -7.20
C ILE A 283 -14.73 -8.09 -6.50
N GLY A 284 -14.44 -7.96 -5.20
CA GLY A 284 -15.09 -7.01 -4.30
C GLY A 284 -14.69 -5.55 -4.51
N SER A 285 -13.57 -5.28 -5.20
CA SER A 285 -13.14 -3.91 -5.48
C SER A 285 -14.01 -3.17 -6.49
N THR A 286 -14.74 -3.90 -7.34
CA THR A 286 -15.57 -3.31 -8.40
C THR A 286 -17.01 -3.80 -8.28
N ALA A 287 -17.95 -2.89 -8.00
CA ALA A 287 -19.35 -3.25 -7.74
C ALA A 287 -20.04 -3.99 -8.90
N SER A 288 -19.69 -3.69 -10.15
CA SER A 288 -20.25 -4.38 -11.32
C SER A 288 -19.94 -5.88 -11.34
N ASN A 289 -18.84 -6.32 -10.70
CA ASN A 289 -18.43 -7.72 -10.67
C ASN A 289 -19.35 -8.57 -9.79
N TYR A 290 -20.06 -7.98 -8.82
CA TYR A 290 -20.88 -8.74 -7.88
C TYR A 290 -22.30 -8.18 -7.74
N VAL A 291 -22.73 -7.31 -8.66
CA VAL A 291 -24.05 -6.63 -8.58
C VAL A 291 -25.23 -7.61 -8.47
N LYS A 292 -25.18 -8.73 -9.19
CA LYS A 292 -26.23 -9.78 -9.16
C LYS A 292 -26.21 -10.63 -7.88
N VAL A 293 -25.12 -10.58 -7.13
CA VAL A 293 -24.90 -11.37 -5.91
C VAL A 293 -24.47 -10.50 -4.73
N ARG A 294 -24.91 -9.22 -4.69
CA ARG A 294 -24.44 -8.22 -3.71
C ARG A 294 -24.61 -8.67 -2.26
N ALA A 295 -25.79 -9.19 -1.93
CA ALA A 295 -26.07 -9.70 -0.58
C ALA A 295 -25.18 -10.89 -0.22
N SER A 296 -25.13 -11.91 -1.10
CA SER A 296 -24.31 -13.11 -0.89
C SER A 296 -22.81 -12.80 -0.81
N MET A 297 -22.32 -11.85 -1.60
CA MET A 297 -20.93 -11.40 -1.54
C MET A 297 -20.61 -10.73 -0.21
N HIS A 298 -21.49 -9.83 0.25
CA HIS A 298 -21.34 -9.18 1.55
C HIS A 298 -21.37 -10.20 2.71
N ASP A 299 -22.32 -11.14 2.69
CA ASP A 299 -22.43 -12.19 3.70
C ASP A 299 -21.21 -13.12 3.70
N LEU A 300 -20.68 -13.45 2.53
CA LEU A 300 -19.45 -14.23 2.38
C LEU A 300 -18.26 -13.52 3.02
N VAL A 301 -17.97 -12.27 2.63
CA VAL A 301 -16.81 -11.55 3.19
C VAL A 301 -16.97 -11.32 4.68
N LYS A 302 -18.21 -11.11 5.17
CA LYS A 302 -18.49 -10.96 6.61
C LYS A 302 -18.21 -12.26 7.37
N MET A 303 -18.69 -13.40 6.86
CA MET A 303 -18.38 -14.71 7.45
C MET A 303 -16.87 -14.97 7.48
N LEU A 304 -16.18 -14.71 6.37
CA LEU A 304 -14.74 -14.88 6.26
C LEU A 304 -13.97 -13.93 7.19
N SER A 305 -14.44 -12.69 7.37
CA SER A 305 -13.83 -11.72 8.28
C SER A 305 -13.84 -12.15 9.74
N GLN A 306 -14.73 -13.05 10.14
CA GLN A 306 -14.81 -13.55 11.52
C GLN A 306 -13.72 -14.57 11.84
N ARG A 307 -13.04 -15.11 10.84
CA ARG A 307 -11.94 -16.05 11.08
C ARG A 307 -10.78 -15.40 11.84
N GLY A 308 -10.13 -16.20 12.68
CA GLY A 308 -8.97 -15.79 13.49
C GLY A 308 -7.61 -16.16 12.91
N ASP A 309 -7.58 -16.99 11.87
CA ASP A 309 -6.37 -17.58 11.30
C ASP A 309 -5.81 -16.81 10.09
N TRP A 310 -6.37 -15.64 9.76
CA TRP A 310 -5.86 -14.77 8.69
C TRP A 310 -4.39 -14.37 8.91
N SER A 311 -3.96 -14.22 10.17
CA SER A 311 -2.57 -13.91 10.51
C SER A 311 -1.59 -15.05 10.20
N SER A 312 -2.07 -16.25 9.85
CA SER A 312 -1.22 -17.38 9.46
C SER A 312 -0.58 -17.21 8.08
N VAL A 313 -1.14 -16.38 7.19
CA VAL A 313 -0.57 -16.04 5.87
C VAL A 313 0.86 -15.58 6.04
N THR A 314 1.82 -16.07 5.24
CA THR A 314 3.24 -15.72 5.44
C THR A 314 3.56 -14.27 5.02
N PRO A 315 4.64 -13.65 5.55
CA PRO A 315 5.05 -12.30 5.13
C PRO A 315 5.27 -12.15 3.63
N GLU A 316 5.82 -13.17 2.97
CA GLU A 316 6.10 -13.17 1.53
C GLU A 316 4.80 -13.06 0.73
N ARG A 317 3.79 -13.85 1.13
CA ARG A 317 2.45 -13.79 0.52
C ARG A 317 1.70 -12.50 0.85
N ALA A 318 1.89 -11.95 2.05
CA ALA A 318 1.34 -10.64 2.39
C ALA A 318 1.91 -9.52 1.49
N GLU A 319 3.20 -9.56 1.15
CA GLU A 319 3.81 -8.60 0.21
C GLU A 319 3.33 -8.79 -1.24
N GLU A 320 3.03 -10.03 -1.66
CA GLU A 320 2.39 -10.28 -2.96
C GLU A 320 0.96 -9.71 -2.98
N LEU A 321 0.19 -9.94 -1.92
CA LEU A 321 -1.15 -9.40 -1.75
C LEU A 321 -1.17 -7.88 -1.70
N ALA A 322 -0.19 -7.25 -1.06
CA ALA A 322 -0.03 -5.79 -1.03
C ALA A 322 -0.05 -5.19 -2.44
N LYS A 323 0.61 -5.84 -3.41
CA LYS A 323 0.61 -5.39 -4.82
C LYS A 323 -0.77 -5.48 -5.46
N VAL A 324 -1.52 -6.56 -5.16
CA VAL A 324 -2.90 -6.74 -5.65
C VAL A 324 -3.82 -5.69 -5.03
N VAL A 325 -3.78 -5.52 -3.71
CA VAL A 325 -4.60 -4.57 -2.96
C VAL A 325 -4.36 -3.13 -3.43
N ALA A 326 -3.09 -2.73 -3.59
CA ALA A 326 -2.71 -1.39 -4.02
C ALA A 326 -3.26 -1.02 -5.42
N VAL A 327 -3.45 -2.01 -6.29
CA VAL A 327 -3.98 -1.82 -7.66
C VAL A 327 -5.49 -1.95 -7.70
N CYS A 328 -6.03 -2.99 -7.05
CA CYS A 328 -7.44 -3.34 -7.18
C CYS A 328 -8.36 -2.47 -6.34
N LEU A 329 -8.01 -2.15 -5.08
CA LEU A 329 -8.90 -1.37 -4.23
C LEU A 329 -9.08 0.07 -4.74
N PRO A 330 -10.26 0.68 -4.52
CA PRO A 330 -10.46 2.11 -4.74
C PRO A 330 -9.48 2.95 -3.91
N TYR A 331 -9.04 4.10 -4.44
CA TYR A 331 -8.08 4.97 -3.75
C TYR A 331 -8.65 5.57 -2.45
N ASP A 332 -9.97 5.70 -2.36
CA ASP A 332 -10.72 6.23 -1.23
C ASP A 332 -11.21 5.14 -0.28
N SER A 333 -10.69 3.91 -0.40
CA SER A 333 -11.13 2.78 0.43
C SER A 333 -10.97 3.05 1.93
N LEU A 334 -10.01 3.88 2.36
CA LEU A 334 -9.86 4.24 3.78
C LEU A 334 -10.90 5.25 4.28
N THR A 335 -11.34 6.17 3.42
CA THR A 335 -12.18 7.29 3.83
C THR A 335 -13.65 7.08 3.49
N ASN A 336 -13.95 6.33 2.42
CA ASN A 336 -15.30 6.07 1.94
C ASN A 336 -15.42 4.65 1.36
N PRO A 337 -15.17 3.58 2.15
CA PRO A 337 -15.33 2.21 1.66
C PRO A 337 -16.78 1.87 1.37
N THR A 338 -17.01 1.09 0.32
CA THR A 338 -18.27 0.33 0.18
C THR A 338 -18.35 -0.77 1.24
N ASP A 339 -19.56 -1.28 1.53
CA ASP A 339 -19.76 -2.33 2.55
C ASP A 339 -18.82 -3.53 2.36
N VAL A 340 -18.66 -3.99 1.11
CA VAL A 340 -17.77 -5.12 0.77
C VAL A 340 -16.30 -4.74 0.96
N VAL A 341 -15.88 -3.58 0.46
CA VAL A 341 -14.48 -3.11 0.57
C VAL A 341 -14.09 -2.89 2.04
N GLY A 342 -14.98 -2.33 2.85
CA GLY A 342 -14.73 -2.13 4.28
C GLY A 342 -14.47 -3.45 5.01
N VAL A 343 -15.25 -4.50 4.69
CA VAL A 343 -15.02 -5.84 5.27
C VAL A 343 -13.73 -6.48 4.73
N LEU A 344 -13.39 -6.29 3.45
CA LEU A 344 -12.12 -6.75 2.89
C LEU A 344 -10.93 -6.07 3.56
N GLN A 345 -11.01 -4.79 3.90
CA GLN A 345 -9.97 -4.09 4.66
C GLN A 345 -9.80 -4.66 6.08
N ILE A 346 -10.86 -5.14 6.72
CA ILE A 346 -10.75 -5.84 8.01
C ILE A 346 -9.95 -7.13 7.86
N ILE A 347 -10.23 -7.92 6.82
CA ILE A 347 -9.46 -9.13 6.52
C ILE A 347 -8.00 -8.77 6.22
N TRP A 348 -7.77 -7.74 5.40
CA TRP A 348 -6.43 -7.25 5.06
C TRP A 348 -5.63 -6.87 6.31
N ARG A 349 -6.23 -6.12 7.24
CA ARG A 349 -5.59 -5.76 8.52
C ARG A 349 -5.20 -6.99 9.33
N LYS A 350 -6.05 -8.03 9.37
CA LYS A 350 -5.74 -9.28 10.08
C LYS A 350 -4.60 -10.06 9.42
N ILE A 351 -4.59 -10.17 8.08
CA ILE A 351 -3.48 -10.77 7.33
C ILE A 351 -2.18 -10.06 7.65
N CYS A 352 -2.23 -8.73 7.69
CA CYS A 352 -1.07 -7.89 7.94
C CYS A 352 -0.68 -7.71 9.41
N CYS A 353 -1.38 -8.36 10.35
CA CYS A 353 -1.16 -8.13 11.78
C CYS A 353 -1.27 -6.64 12.18
N PHE A 354 -2.02 -5.84 11.41
CA PHE A 354 -2.23 -4.41 11.65
C PHE A 354 -3.48 -4.21 12.51
N ILE A 355 -3.43 -4.78 13.71
CA ILE A 355 -4.48 -4.74 14.72
C ILE A 355 -3.93 -4.28 16.07
N VAL A 356 -4.81 -3.72 16.89
CA VAL A 356 -4.47 -3.26 18.23
C VAL A 356 -4.15 -4.47 19.12
N ARG A 357 -3.09 -4.37 19.94
CA ARG A 357 -2.57 -5.43 20.84
C ARG A 357 -2.06 -6.68 20.13
N GLU A 358 -1.63 -6.56 18.88
CA GLU A 358 -0.86 -7.64 18.24
C GLU A 358 0.47 -7.84 18.98
N PRO A 359 0.83 -9.08 19.37
CA PRO A 359 2.12 -9.37 19.98
C PRO A 359 3.29 -9.00 19.08
N PHE A 360 4.33 -8.40 19.66
CA PHE A 360 5.52 -8.02 18.90
C PHE A 360 6.26 -9.24 18.35
N THR A 361 6.39 -9.32 17.01
CA THR A 361 7.25 -10.27 16.31
C THR A 361 7.87 -9.63 15.06
N SER A 362 9.03 -10.13 14.61
CA SER A 362 9.64 -9.69 13.35
C SER A 362 8.73 -9.93 12.15
N VAL A 363 8.00 -11.06 12.15
CA VAL A 363 7.01 -11.45 11.15
C VAL A 363 5.85 -10.44 11.10
N ALA A 364 5.31 -10.04 12.25
CA ALA A 364 4.25 -9.03 12.32
C ALA A 364 4.73 -7.67 11.77
N LEU A 365 5.95 -7.23 12.10
CA LEU A 365 6.49 -5.97 11.58
C LEU A 365 6.61 -5.95 10.04
N LEU A 366 7.08 -7.05 9.43
CA LEU A 366 7.18 -7.15 7.97
C LEU A 366 5.80 -6.97 7.33
N LYS A 367 4.79 -7.65 7.88
CA LYS A 367 3.41 -7.61 7.43
C LYS A 367 2.73 -6.25 7.64
N GLN A 368 2.96 -5.60 8.79
CA GLN A 368 2.48 -4.25 9.08
C GLN A 368 3.12 -3.22 8.14
N THR A 369 4.40 -3.42 7.80
CA THR A 369 5.09 -2.58 6.80
C THR A 369 4.45 -2.73 5.43
N ALA A 370 4.14 -3.97 5.00
CA ALA A 370 3.42 -4.24 3.75
C ALA A 370 2.05 -3.55 3.72
N TRP A 371 1.29 -3.60 4.83
CA TRP A 371 0.02 -2.89 4.98
C TRP A 371 0.19 -1.39 4.76
N LEU A 372 1.08 -0.75 5.53
CA LEU A 372 1.21 0.69 5.49
C LEU A 372 1.73 1.19 4.14
N ARG A 373 2.65 0.45 3.51
CA ARG A 373 3.13 0.74 2.15
C ARG A 373 1.98 0.68 1.12
N THR A 374 1.08 -0.28 1.27
CA THR A 374 -0.11 -0.46 0.42
C THR A 374 -1.07 0.71 0.58
N GLU A 375 -1.40 1.08 1.82
CA GLU A 375 -2.29 2.20 2.11
C GLU A 375 -1.69 3.54 1.65
N CYS A 376 -0.38 3.75 1.84
CA CYS A 376 0.32 4.91 1.28
C CYS A 376 0.20 4.95 -0.25
N ALA A 377 0.29 3.82 -0.95
CA ALA A 377 0.11 3.78 -2.40
C ALA A 377 -1.34 4.13 -2.83
N LEU A 378 -2.35 3.67 -2.08
CA LEU A 378 -3.76 4.04 -2.31
C LEU A 378 -3.99 5.54 -2.10
N VAL A 379 -3.45 6.11 -1.03
CA VAL A 379 -3.47 7.55 -0.76
C VAL A 379 -2.90 8.33 -1.94
N LEU A 380 -1.74 7.92 -2.47
CA LEU A 380 -1.12 8.59 -3.62
C LEU A 380 -1.97 8.54 -4.90
N ARG A 381 -2.73 7.46 -5.11
CA ARG A 381 -3.67 7.36 -6.25
C ARG A 381 -4.82 8.36 -6.18
N GLY A 382 -5.16 8.86 -4.98
CA GLY A 382 -6.18 9.90 -4.79
C GLY A 382 -5.77 11.30 -5.27
N GLY A 383 -4.48 11.51 -5.55
CA GLY A 383 -3.96 12.79 -6.06
C GLY A 383 -4.10 13.97 -5.07
N ALA A 384 -3.81 15.18 -5.54
CA ALA A 384 -3.64 16.34 -4.67
C ALA A 384 -4.87 16.76 -3.86
N THR A 385 -6.08 16.39 -4.29
CA THR A 385 -7.34 16.76 -3.64
C THR A 385 -7.80 15.75 -2.60
N ALA A 386 -7.78 14.45 -2.93
CA ALA A 386 -8.32 13.41 -2.04
C ALA A 386 -7.26 12.81 -1.10
N ALA A 387 -5.97 12.91 -1.46
CA ALA A 387 -4.90 12.31 -0.65
C ALA A 387 -4.68 12.98 0.71
N PRO A 388 -4.70 14.32 0.88
CA PRO A 388 -4.47 14.93 2.20
C PRO A 388 -5.40 14.46 3.32
N PRO A 389 -6.75 14.43 3.15
CA PRO A 389 -7.63 13.90 4.20
C PRO A 389 -7.42 12.40 4.45
N ALA A 390 -7.22 11.59 3.41
CA ALA A 390 -6.95 10.16 3.55
C ALA A 390 -5.62 9.89 4.26
N TYR A 391 -4.59 10.67 3.95
CA TYR A 391 -3.30 10.62 4.62
C TYR A 391 -3.40 10.99 6.10
N ASN A 392 -4.20 12.02 6.44
CA ASN A 392 -4.45 12.38 7.84
C ASN A 392 -5.13 11.25 8.62
N SER A 393 -6.12 10.56 8.02
CA SER A 393 -6.74 9.37 8.61
C SER A 393 -5.73 8.24 8.78
N LEU A 394 -4.87 8.00 7.79
CA LEU A 394 -3.82 6.98 7.87
C LEU A 394 -2.80 7.27 8.99
N ILE A 395 -2.41 8.53 9.17
CA ILE A 395 -1.53 8.95 10.28
C ILE A 395 -2.22 8.65 11.63
N ALA A 396 -3.51 8.98 11.76
CA ALA A 396 -4.28 8.75 12.97
C ALA A 396 -4.38 7.26 13.33
N ASP A 397 -4.57 6.40 12.33
CA ASP A 397 -4.60 4.95 12.52
C ASP A 397 -3.25 4.42 13.02
N VAL A 398 -2.13 4.82 12.40
CA VAL A 398 -0.79 4.41 12.84
C VAL A 398 -0.46 4.97 14.23
N ASP A 399 -0.87 6.20 14.53
CA ASP A 399 -0.73 6.81 15.85
C ASP A 399 -1.45 5.96 16.93
N ALA A 400 -2.70 5.55 16.65
CA ALA A 400 -3.49 4.72 17.56
C ALA A 400 -2.82 3.37 17.85
N LEU A 401 -2.23 2.71 16.83
CA LEU A 401 -1.46 1.49 17.04
C LEU A 401 -0.17 1.76 17.82
N SER A 402 0.55 2.84 17.49
CA SER A 402 1.83 3.16 18.14
C SER A 402 1.68 3.37 19.65
N LYS A 403 0.59 3.97 20.10
CA LYS A 403 0.29 4.19 21.53
C LYS A 403 0.18 2.89 22.33
N GLN A 404 -0.07 1.76 21.68
CA GLN A 404 -0.27 0.46 22.30
C GLN A 404 0.80 -0.57 21.92
N HIS A 405 1.84 -0.15 21.19
CA HIS A 405 2.87 -1.05 20.70
C HIS A 405 3.97 -1.28 21.74
N GLU A 406 4.33 -2.55 21.98
CA GLU A 406 5.28 -2.95 23.02
C GLU A 406 6.71 -2.45 22.76
N ASN A 407 7.13 -2.35 21.49
CA ASN A 407 8.46 -1.89 21.10
C ASN A 407 8.40 -0.79 20.02
N LEU A 408 8.40 0.47 20.45
CA LEU A 408 8.32 1.64 19.55
C LEU A 408 9.53 1.78 18.61
N ARG A 409 10.73 1.38 19.05
CA ARG A 409 11.93 1.46 18.19
C ARG A 409 11.83 0.51 17.03
N ALA A 410 11.37 -0.72 17.26
CA ALA A 410 11.16 -1.68 16.19
C ALA A 410 10.00 -1.25 15.27
N PHE A 411 8.90 -0.73 15.83
CA PHE A 411 7.76 -0.20 15.06
C PHE A 411 8.10 1.02 14.20
N SER A 412 9.21 1.70 14.47
CA SER A 412 9.68 2.83 13.65
C SER A 412 9.88 2.44 12.18
N VAL A 413 10.19 1.18 11.87
CA VAL A 413 10.28 0.68 10.48
C VAL A 413 8.94 0.77 9.76
N VAL A 414 7.85 0.45 10.45
CA VAL A 414 6.49 0.60 9.92
C VAL A 414 6.19 2.08 9.77
N ALA A 415 6.26 2.86 10.85
CA ALA A 415 5.92 4.29 10.84
C ALA A 415 6.74 5.10 9.81
N ARG A 416 7.97 4.68 9.48
CA ARG A 416 8.80 5.27 8.42
C ARG A 416 8.10 5.33 7.07
N GLU A 417 7.23 4.38 6.74
CA GLU A 417 6.51 4.38 5.45
C GLU A 417 5.56 5.59 5.32
N LEU A 418 5.12 6.20 6.44
CA LEU A 418 4.34 7.45 6.44
C LEU A 418 5.14 8.67 5.97
N THR A 419 6.47 8.65 6.00
CA THR A 419 7.30 9.74 5.45
C THR A 419 7.98 9.30 4.16
N ALA A 420 8.32 8.02 4.03
CA ALA A 420 8.97 7.47 2.84
C ALA A 420 8.12 7.61 1.58
N LEU A 421 6.78 7.66 1.67
CA LEU A 421 5.93 7.86 0.49
C LEU A 421 6.21 9.19 -0.24
N TRP A 422 6.72 10.22 0.44
CA TRP A 422 7.00 11.52 -0.18
C TRP A 422 8.11 11.43 -1.24
N SER A 423 8.98 10.43 -1.14
CA SER A 423 10.02 10.15 -2.14
C SER A 423 9.48 9.68 -3.48
N ARG A 424 8.20 9.27 -3.52
CA ARG A 424 7.51 8.77 -4.72
C ARG A 424 6.68 9.85 -5.42
N ILE A 425 6.69 11.09 -4.93
CA ILE A 425 5.88 12.19 -5.44
C ILE A 425 6.74 13.09 -6.32
N SER A 426 6.41 13.17 -7.61
CA SER A 426 7.07 14.06 -8.56
C SER A 426 6.53 15.49 -8.53
N ASP A 427 5.25 15.69 -8.21
CA ASP A 427 4.63 17.01 -8.08
C ASP A 427 5.00 17.66 -6.73
N ALA A 428 5.79 18.74 -6.80
CA ALA A 428 6.26 19.46 -5.63
C ALA A 428 5.13 20.07 -4.77
N LYS A 429 4.06 20.60 -5.39
CA LYS A 429 2.93 21.20 -4.65
C LYS A 429 2.13 20.12 -3.93
N PHE A 430 1.93 18.98 -4.59
CA PHE A 430 1.28 17.84 -3.97
C PHE A 430 2.10 17.30 -2.79
N GLY A 431 3.41 17.10 -2.99
CA GLY A 431 4.32 16.69 -1.92
C GLY A 431 4.30 17.65 -0.73
N GLU A 432 4.33 18.97 -0.99
CA GLU A 432 4.23 19.99 0.07
C GLU A 432 2.90 19.89 0.83
N SER A 433 1.79 19.59 0.16
CA SER A 433 0.48 19.41 0.82
C SER A 433 0.48 18.26 1.82
N LEU A 434 1.10 17.12 1.48
CA LEU A 434 1.21 15.99 2.41
C LEU A 434 2.16 16.28 3.56
N VAL A 435 3.30 16.91 3.30
CA VAL A 435 4.25 17.34 4.34
C VAL A 435 3.58 18.34 5.30
N ARG A 436 2.75 19.25 4.79
CA ARG A 436 1.98 20.19 5.61
C ARG A 436 0.95 19.46 6.48
N THR A 437 0.28 18.46 5.93
CA THR A 437 -0.68 17.61 6.67
C THR A 437 0.01 16.88 7.82
N TRP A 438 1.17 16.27 7.55
CA TRP A 438 1.99 15.61 8.58
C TRP A 438 2.41 16.57 9.70
N ASN A 439 2.98 17.72 9.34
CA ASN A 439 3.40 18.73 10.32
C ASN A 439 2.23 19.24 11.16
N ALA A 440 1.06 19.46 10.55
CA ALA A 440 -0.14 19.86 11.28
C ALA A 440 -0.60 18.78 12.27
N TYR A 441 -0.57 17.51 11.86
CA TYR A 441 -0.93 16.39 12.75
C TYR A 441 0.02 16.29 13.95
N ILE A 442 1.33 16.31 13.71
CA ILE A 442 2.36 16.22 14.75
C ILE A 442 2.29 17.40 15.71
N ASP A 443 2.04 18.61 15.22
CA ASP A 443 1.92 19.81 16.06
C ASP A 443 0.68 19.76 16.96
N ALA A 444 -0.44 19.23 16.44
CA ALA A 444 -1.69 19.05 17.18
C ALA A 444 -1.62 17.88 18.19
N ASN A 445 -0.83 16.84 17.89
CA ASN A 445 -0.73 15.61 18.67
C ASN A 445 0.69 15.39 19.22
N PHE A 446 1.28 16.41 19.84
CA PHE A 446 2.68 16.38 20.29
C PHE A 446 3.02 15.25 21.29
N GLU A 447 2.02 14.70 22.01
CA GLU A 447 2.20 13.53 22.90
C GLU A 447 2.29 12.19 22.15
N SER A 448 1.94 12.16 20.86
CA SER A 448 2.00 10.96 20.02
C SER A 448 3.40 10.33 20.03
N PRO A 449 3.51 8.98 20.11
CA PRO A 449 4.78 8.29 19.89
C PRO A 449 5.38 8.53 18.49
N LEU A 450 4.56 8.92 17.50
CA LEU A 450 5.02 9.29 16.17
C LEU A 450 6.06 10.41 16.21
N VAL A 451 5.99 11.35 17.16
CA VAL A 451 6.99 12.41 17.31
C VAL A 451 8.39 11.82 17.49
N LEU A 452 8.55 10.86 18.40
CA LEU A 452 9.83 10.21 18.69
C LEU A 452 10.31 9.38 17.48
N MET A 453 9.42 8.60 16.88
CA MET A 453 9.77 7.77 15.72
C MET A 453 10.16 8.63 14.51
N SER A 454 9.54 9.81 14.35
CA SER A 454 9.86 10.76 13.27
C SER A 454 11.27 11.30 13.37
N LEU A 455 11.76 11.58 14.59
CA LEU A 455 13.14 12.00 14.83
C LEU A 455 14.15 10.95 14.32
N ASN A 456 13.79 9.67 14.43
CA ASN A 456 14.62 8.56 13.97
C ASN A 456 14.58 8.38 12.44
N THR A 457 13.39 8.51 11.83
CA THR A 457 13.17 7.98 10.48
C THR A 457 13.15 9.02 9.38
N VAL A 458 12.82 10.29 9.68
CA VAL A 458 12.47 11.27 8.63
C VAL A 458 13.62 11.53 7.65
N ILE A 459 14.85 11.72 8.14
CA ILE A 459 16.02 12.00 7.29
C ILE A 459 16.35 10.78 6.41
N GLY A 460 16.31 9.57 6.97
CA GLY A 460 16.60 8.34 6.23
C GLY A 460 15.46 7.86 5.34
N SER A 461 14.26 8.46 5.43
CA SER A 461 13.10 8.03 4.65
C SER A 461 13.02 8.63 3.25
N LEU A 462 13.72 9.74 2.99
CA LEU A 462 13.63 10.51 1.76
C LEU A 462 14.85 10.34 0.85
N ASN A 463 14.70 10.73 -0.41
CA ASN A 463 15.79 10.73 -1.38
C ASN A 463 16.83 11.82 -1.06
N SER A 464 18.04 11.69 -1.59
CA SER A 464 19.14 12.63 -1.33
C SER A 464 18.85 14.06 -1.82
N ASP A 465 18.05 14.23 -2.87
CA ASP A 465 17.59 15.51 -3.39
C ASP A 465 16.49 16.16 -2.52
N GLN A 466 15.90 15.40 -1.58
CA GLN A 466 14.82 15.85 -0.70
C GLN A 466 15.29 16.16 0.74
N VAL A 467 16.59 16.18 1.00
CA VAL A 467 17.18 16.46 2.33
C VAL A 467 16.65 17.75 2.94
N ALA A 468 16.48 18.81 2.15
CA ALA A 468 15.94 20.08 2.62
C ALA A 468 14.52 19.95 3.22
N THR A 469 13.68 19.12 2.61
CA THR A 469 12.32 18.81 3.12
C THR A 469 12.41 18.02 4.42
N ALA A 470 13.26 17.00 4.47
CA ALA A 470 13.47 16.19 5.66
C ALA A 470 13.89 17.04 6.87
N LEU A 471 14.85 17.95 6.67
CA LEU A 471 15.36 18.83 7.72
C LEU A 471 14.31 19.84 8.19
N LYS A 472 13.49 20.39 7.28
CA LYS A 472 12.36 21.27 7.66
C LYS A 472 11.33 20.54 8.51
N VAL A 473 11.05 19.27 8.21
CA VAL A 473 10.18 18.44 9.04
C VAL A 473 10.86 18.14 10.38
N MET A 474 12.15 17.83 10.40
CA MET A 474 12.93 17.63 11.62
C MET A 474 12.85 18.84 12.57
N GLU A 475 12.98 20.07 12.06
CA GLU A 475 12.82 21.31 12.83
C GLU A 475 11.44 21.40 13.52
N ASN A 476 10.37 21.06 12.79
CA ASN A 476 9.02 21.05 13.34
C ASN A 476 8.81 19.91 14.34
N THR A 477 9.36 18.72 14.07
CA THR A 477 9.28 17.56 14.97
C THR A 477 10.01 17.83 16.29
N ILE A 478 11.21 18.42 16.27
CA ILE A 478 11.94 18.82 17.49
C ILE A 478 11.10 19.85 18.26
N ARG A 479 10.49 20.83 17.58
CA ARG A 479 9.62 21.81 18.24
C ARG A 479 8.40 21.15 18.89
N ALA A 480 7.77 20.19 18.22
CA ALA A 480 6.64 19.43 18.78
C ALA A 480 7.08 18.58 19.98
N TYR A 481 8.25 17.93 19.91
CA TYR A 481 8.80 17.16 21.03
C TYR A 481 8.92 18.01 22.31
N PHE A 482 9.44 19.23 22.22
CA PHE A 482 9.56 20.12 23.38
C PHE A 482 8.21 20.69 23.87
N LYS A 483 7.08 20.46 23.18
CA LYS A 483 5.75 20.79 23.72
C LYS A 483 5.24 19.75 24.71
N ARG A 484 5.77 18.52 24.68
CA ARG A 484 5.36 17.38 25.52
C ARG A 484 5.39 17.67 27.02
N GLY A 485 4.69 16.85 27.79
CA GLY A 485 4.72 16.84 29.25
C GLY A 485 6.05 16.34 29.81
N ARG A 486 6.68 15.37 29.14
CA ARG A 486 8.03 14.87 29.45
C ARG A 486 8.94 15.07 28.23
N PHE A 487 10.07 15.72 28.44
CA PHE A 487 11.07 16.00 27.41
C PHE A 487 12.46 16.18 28.04
N SER A 488 13.51 15.86 27.30
CA SER A 488 14.90 16.15 27.60
C SER A 488 15.74 16.14 26.33
N TRP A 489 16.88 16.83 26.32
CA TRP A 489 17.82 16.68 25.22
C TRP A 489 18.38 15.25 25.14
N ALA A 490 18.63 14.60 26.28
CA ALA A 490 19.14 13.23 26.33
C ALA A 490 18.23 12.23 25.59
N GLU A 491 16.93 12.19 25.91
CA GLU A 491 15.97 11.32 25.21
C GLU A 491 15.87 11.68 23.73
N LEU A 492 15.82 12.97 23.38
CA LEU A 492 15.81 13.39 21.97
C LEU A 492 17.02 12.83 21.22
N MET A 493 18.22 12.89 21.80
CA MET A 493 19.45 12.38 21.19
C MET A 493 19.46 10.86 21.05
N GLU A 494 18.78 10.12 21.93
CA GLU A 494 18.65 8.67 21.80
C GLU A 494 17.75 8.24 20.64
N TRP A 495 16.79 9.10 20.26
CA TRP A 495 15.85 8.84 19.17
C TRP A 495 16.30 9.41 17.84
N ALA A 496 16.87 10.61 17.84
CA ALA A 496 17.16 11.34 16.62
C ALA A 496 18.39 10.76 15.91
N GLN A 497 18.24 10.38 14.65
CA GLN A 497 19.31 9.75 13.85
C GLN A 497 19.56 10.49 12.55
N CYS A 498 20.83 10.54 12.14
CA CYS A 498 21.26 10.96 10.80
C CYS A 498 21.95 9.80 10.10
N PRO A 499 21.47 9.35 8.92
CA PRO A 499 22.19 8.37 8.12
C PRO A 499 23.59 8.88 7.76
N GLY A 500 24.62 8.06 7.96
CA GLY A 500 26.02 8.47 7.74
C GLY A 500 26.32 8.95 6.33
N SER A 501 25.63 8.41 5.32
CA SER A 501 25.75 8.84 3.91
C SER A 501 25.23 10.26 3.64
N LEU A 502 24.39 10.82 4.53
CA LEU A 502 23.79 12.14 4.39
C LEU A 502 24.42 13.20 5.29
N THR A 503 25.29 12.82 6.23
CA THR A 503 25.86 13.72 7.25
C THR A 503 26.51 14.97 6.66
N LEU A 504 27.29 14.84 5.58
CA LEU A 504 27.93 15.99 4.92
C LEU A 504 26.90 16.93 4.27
N ALA A 505 25.94 16.38 3.52
CA ALA A 505 24.88 17.18 2.90
C ALA A 505 24.01 17.90 3.96
N VAL A 506 23.74 17.24 5.08
CA VAL A 506 23.02 17.82 6.22
C VAL A 506 23.83 18.95 6.85
N ARG A 507 25.12 18.74 7.13
CA ARG A 507 26.04 19.78 7.65
C ARG A 507 26.01 21.02 6.76
N ASP A 508 26.24 20.82 5.47
CA ASP A 508 26.38 21.93 4.51
C ASP A 508 25.05 22.68 4.36
N TYR A 509 23.91 21.99 4.44
CA TYR A 509 22.60 22.65 4.44
C TYR A 509 22.33 23.43 5.74
N LEU A 510 22.67 22.88 6.91
CA LEU A 510 22.35 23.48 8.21
C LEU A 510 23.27 24.66 8.57
N LEU A 511 24.52 24.65 8.10
CA LEU A 511 25.55 25.64 8.42
C LEU A 511 25.87 26.61 7.26
N SER A 512 25.05 26.63 6.21
CA SER A 512 25.15 27.63 5.14
C SER A 512 23.93 28.56 5.11
N VAL A 513 24.08 29.76 4.56
CA VAL A 513 22.96 30.65 4.23
C VAL A 513 22.85 30.75 2.70
N SER A 514 22.13 29.81 2.10
CA SER A 514 21.90 29.67 0.66
C SER A 514 20.51 30.18 0.27
N SER A 515 20.21 30.33 -1.03
CA SER A 515 18.88 30.76 -1.49
C SER A 515 17.73 29.88 -0.99
N SER A 516 17.98 28.60 -0.68
CA SER A 516 16.98 27.61 -0.25
C SER A 516 16.64 27.65 1.25
N ASN A 517 17.55 28.16 2.10
CA ASN A 517 17.37 28.24 3.56
C ASN A 517 17.45 29.68 4.11
N LYS A 518 17.80 30.66 3.28
CA LYS A 518 17.96 32.08 3.66
C LYS A 518 16.71 32.68 4.30
N ALA A 519 15.50 32.21 3.97
CA ALA A 519 14.28 32.72 4.61
C ALA A 519 14.09 32.20 6.04
N HIS A 520 14.42 30.92 6.29
CA HIS A 520 14.15 30.22 7.55
C HIS A 520 15.26 29.21 7.86
N PRO A 521 16.38 29.65 8.47
CA PRO A 521 17.41 28.75 8.96
C PRO A 521 16.87 27.82 10.06
N LEU A 522 17.30 26.56 10.05
CA LEU A 522 16.73 25.49 10.89
C LEU A 522 17.50 25.34 12.20
N MET A 523 17.36 26.33 13.09
CA MET A 523 18.21 26.49 14.26
C MET A 523 18.12 25.34 15.28
N LEU A 524 16.93 24.74 15.50
CA LEU A 524 16.80 23.61 16.42
C LEU A 524 17.41 22.35 15.81
N THR A 525 17.20 22.14 14.51
CA THR A 525 17.86 21.04 13.79
C THR A 525 19.36 21.20 13.78
N THR A 526 19.89 22.42 13.60
CA THR A 526 21.33 22.69 13.73
C THR A 526 21.83 22.39 15.14
N ALA A 527 21.11 22.81 16.19
CA ALA A 527 21.49 22.53 17.57
C ALA A 527 21.53 21.03 17.89
N TRP A 528 20.57 20.25 17.38
CA TRP A 528 20.59 18.79 17.44
C TRP A 528 21.82 18.23 16.70
N PHE A 529 22.06 18.66 15.46
CA PHE A 529 23.14 18.15 14.62
C PHE A 529 24.53 18.36 15.24
N LEU A 530 24.74 19.51 15.90
CA LEU A 530 25.99 19.82 16.60
C LEU A 530 26.20 18.94 17.85
N LYS A 531 25.13 18.50 18.51
CA LYS A 531 25.20 17.54 19.63
C LYS A 531 25.35 16.10 19.14
N PHE A 532 24.84 15.79 17.96
CA PHE A 532 24.94 14.48 17.32
C PHE A 532 26.34 14.21 16.76
N SER A 533 26.94 15.22 16.16
CA SER A 533 28.23 15.10 15.47
C SER A 533 29.38 15.12 16.46
N GLN A 534 30.45 14.37 16.17
CA GLN A 534 31.69 14.49 16.92
C GLN A 534 32.27 15.90 16.70
N PRO A 535 32.75 16.59 17.75
CA PRO A 535 33.42 17.88 17.60
C PRO A 535 34.61 17.77 16.66
N SER A 536 34.69 18.67 15.68
CA SER A 536 35.83 18.80 14.77
C SER A 536 36.10 20.28 14.46
N ASP A 537 37.35 20.61 14.11
CA ASP A 537 37.73 21.98 13.75
C ASP A 537 36.91 22.51 12.56
N GLU A 538 36.65 21.67 11.56
CA GLU A 538 35.80 22.02 10.41
C GLU A 538 34.37 22.40 10.83
N LEU A 539 33.78 21.61 11.73
CA LEU A 539 32.41 21.84 12.20
C LEU A 539 32.33 23.12 13.04
N ALA A 540 33.34 23.35 13.89
CA ALA A 540 33.44 24.56 14.69
C ALA A 540 33.68 25.81 13.84
N LEU A 541 34.50 25.74 12.77
CA LEU A 541 34.68 26.82 11.80
C LEU A 541 33.38 27.13 11.04
N ALA A 542 32.66 26.10 10.61
CA ALA A 542 31.38 26.27 9.92
C ALA A 542 30.32 26.91 10.83
N LEU A 543 30.23 26.50 12.10
CA LEU A 543 29.36 27.13 13.09
C LEU A 543 29.73 28.61 13.31
N HIS A 544 31.02 28.88 13.51
CA HIS A 544 31.54 30.23 13.71
C HIS A 544 31.17 31.16 12.54
N ALA A 545 31.42 30.71 11.31
CA ALA A 545 31.07 31.45 10.10
C ALA A 545 29.55 31.66 9.98
N PHE A 546 28.73 30.67 10.33
CA PHE A 546 27.28 30.78 10.31
C PHE A 546 26.76 31.81 11.32
N VAL A 547 27.17 31.72 12.60
CA VAL A 547 26.73 32.61 13.68
C VAL A 547 27.11 34.06 13.40
N THR A 548 28.32 34.30 12.89
CA THR A 548 28.83 35.66 12.69
C THR A 548 28.36 36.31 11.40
N SER A 549 27.89 35.53 10.41
CA SER A 549 27.42 36.04 9.11
C SER A 549 25.90 36.18 9.00
N ILE A 550 25.13 35.50 9.86
CA ILE A 550 23.66 35.55 9.80
C ILE A 550 23.11 36.95 10.08
N LYS A 551 22.16 37.38 9.27
CA LYS A 551 21.49 38.69 9.43
C LYS A 551 20.28 38.58 10.37
N PRO A 552 19.98 39.63 11.18
CA PRO A 552 18.86 39.61 12.12
C PRO A 552 17.49 39.26 11.52
N LYS A 553 17.25 39.68 10.26
CA LYS A 553 16.02 39.34 9.52
C LYS A 553 15.80 37.84 9.26
N HIS A 554 16.86 37.03 9.35
CA HIS A 554 16.81 35.58 9.14
C HIS A 554 16.67 34.81 10.46
N VAL A 555 16.80 35.49 11.61
CA VAL A 555 16.58 34.87 12.92
C VAL A 555 15.09 34.98 13.29
N TRP A 556 14.35 33.90 13.05
CA TRP A 556 12.92 33.81 13.35
C TRP A 556 12.65 33.39 14.80
N CYS A 557 13.44 32.44 15.33
CA CYS A 557 13.38 32.01 16.73
C CYS A 557 14.70 32.35 17.42
N GLU A 558 14.70 33.44 18.19
CA GLU A 558 15.90 33.91 18.92
C GLU A 558 16.33 32.92 20.02
N ALA A 559 15.37 32.25 20.67
CA ALA A 559 15.65 31.19 21.63
C ALA A 559 16.47 30.04 21.01
N SER A 560 16.09 29.56 19.82
CA SER A 560 16.84 28.50 19.15
C SER A 560 18.21 28.99 18.65
N PHE A 561 18.32 30.26 18.25
CA PHE A 561 19.61 30.85 17.88
C PHE A 561 20.57 30.94 19.08
N LEU A 562 20.06 31.22 20.28
CA LEU A 562 20.85 31.22 21.51
C LEU A 562 21.48 29.86 21.83
N LEU A 563 20.87 28.74 21.40
CA LEU A 563 21.49 27.41 21.51
C LEU A 563 22.73 27.27 20.63
N LEU A 564 22.74 27.90 19.45
CA LEU A 564 23.89 27.90 18.55
C LEU A 564 25.00 28.80 19.08
N ILE A 565 24.64 29.97 19.60
CA ILE A 565 25.58 30.87 20.30
C ILE A 565 26.16 30.15 21.52
N TRP A 566 25.35 29.38 22.24
CA TRP A 566 25.81 28.59 23.37
C TRP A 566 26.83 27.52 22.98
N GLN A 567 26.57 26.80 21.88
CA GLN A 567 27.50 25.80 21.38
C GLN A 567 28.81 26.45 20.90
N GLU A 568 28.72 27.58 20.20
CA GLU A 568 29.87 28.37 19.75
C GLU A 568 30.72 28.82 20.94
N VAL A 569 30.10 29.47 21.93
CA VAL A 569 30.78 29.96 23.14
C VAL A 569 31.40 28.80 23.93
N ARG A 570 30.72 27.65 24.01
CA ARG A 570 31.26 26.46 24.67
C ARG A 570 32.52 25.98 23.97
N TRP A 571 32.49 25.81 22.66
CA TRP A 571 33.69 25.39 21.92
C TRP A 571 34.82 26.42 22.03
N LEU A 572 34.54 27.73 21.89
CA LEU A 572 35.55 28.77 22.09
C LEU A 572 36.18 28.72 23.50
N ALA A 573 35.38 28.50 24.54
CA ALA A 573 35.88 28.35 25.91
C ALA A 573 36.72 27.08 26.07
N ASP A 574 36.28 25.95 25.51
CA ASP A 574 37.01 24.68 25.52
C ASP A 574 38.38 24.82 24.81
N TYR A 575 38.46 25.55 23.68
CA TYR A 575 39.75 25.85 23.02
C TYR A 575 40.68 26.69 23.90
N VAL A 576 40.15 27.69 24.62
CA VAL A 576 40.97 28.50 25.54
C VAL A 576 41.49 27.67 26.72
N ILE A 577 40.67 26.78 27.26
CA ILE A 577 41.07 25.87 28.34
C ILE A 577 42.12 24.87 27.82
N ALA A 578 41.93 24.32 26.63
CA ALA A 578 42.89 23.43 25.98
C ALA A 578 44.22 24.15 25.65
N ALA A 579 44.17 25.43 25.29
CA ALA A 579 45.36 26.24 25.07
C ALA A 579 46.17 26.43 26.37
N HIS A 580 45.51 26.65 27.51
CA HIS A 580 46.20 26.70 28.80
C HIS A 580 46.89 25.39 29.18
N ALA A 581 46.34 24.25 28.76
CA ALA A 581 46.93 22.94 29.00
C ALA A 581 48.16 22.65 28.10
N ASN A 582 48.36 23.41 27.02
CA ASN A 582 49.40 23.16 26.01
C ASN A 582 50.36 24.37 25.88
N PRO A 583 51.57 24.30 26.47
CA PRO A 583 52.56 25.37 26.40
C PRO A 583 52.93 25.71 24.95
N GLY A 584 52.78 26.97 24.55
CA GLY A 584 53.10 27.47 23.20
C GLY A 584 51.91 27.62 22.25
N SER A 585 50.70 27.28 22.67
CA SER A 585 49.48 27.56 21.92
C SER A 585 49.07 29.04 22.00
N SER A 586 48.70 29.61 20.85
CA SER A 586 48.18 30.98 20.76
C SER A 586 46.67 31.03 20.94
N LEU A 587 46.14 32.22 21.19
CA LEU A 587 44.70 32.45 21.20
C LEU A 587 44.11 32.13 19.81
N ASP A 588 42.98 31.42 19.80
CA ASP A 588 42.23 31.19 18.58
C ASP A 588 41.58 32.49 18.07
N ASP A 589 41.88 32.86 16.82
CA ASP A 589 41.37 34.08 16.17
C ASP A 589 39.85 34.18 16.10
N ARG A 590 39.14 33.04 16.23
CA ARG A 590 37.68 33.01 16.30
C ARG A 590 37.15 33.75 17.51
N LEU A 591 37.81 33.70 18.68
CA LEU A 591 37.29 34.36 19.88
C LEU A 591 37.28 35.90 19.72
N PRO A 592 38.38 36.58 19.33
CA PRO A 592 38.36 38.00 19.03
C PRO A 592 37.35 38.38 17.95
N PHE A 593 37.19 37.57 16.90
CA PHE A 593 36.22 37.84 15.83
C PHE A 593 34.77 37.74 16.35
N PHE A 594 34.47 36.71 17.15
CA PHE A 594 33.18 36.53 17.79
C PHE A 594 32.85 37.69 18.75
N MET A 595 33.81 38.17 19.53
CA MET A 595 33.63 39.33 20.42
C MET A 595 33.32 40.62 19.63
N ARG A 596 34.00 40.85 18.50
CA ARG A 596 33.68 41.98 17.60
C ARG A 596 32.26 41.86 17.04
N TRP A 597 31.85 40.66 16.65
CA TRP A 597 30.49 40.39 16.20
C TRP A 597 29.47 40.64 17.31
N LEU A 598 29.71 40.18 18.55
CA LEU A 598 28.84 40.44 19.70
C LEU A 598 28.63 41.95 19.92
N SER A 599 29.72 42.74 19.90
CA SER A 599 29.64 44.20 20.06
C SER A 599 28.75 44.85 19.00
N LYS A 600 28.86 44.37 17.76
CA LYS A 600 28.03 44.85 16.65
C LYS A 600 26.58 44.38 16.76
N ALA A 601 26.36 43.12 17.09
CA ALA A 601 25.04 42.50 17.17
C ALA A 601 24.22 43.00 18.39
N ALA A 602 24.89 43.40 19.47
CA ALA A 602 24.30 43.98 20.68
C ALA A 602 23.89 45.45 20.49
N LYS A 603 24.52 46.18 19.57
CA LYS A 603 24.25 47.60 19.29
C LYS A 603 23.15 47.77 18.24
N ASP A 604 22.39 48.85 18.35
CA ASP A 604 21.42 49.26 17.36
C ASP A 604 21.99 50.44 16.56
N GLU A 605 22.60 50.15 15.40
CA GLU A 605 23.12 51.19 14.50
C GLU A 605 22.03 51.76 13.57
N SER A 606 20.77 51.36 13.73
CA SER A 606 19.71 51.79 12.83
C SER A 606 19.11 53.13 13.26
N SER A 607 19.24 54.15 12.41
CA SER A 607 18.55 55.43 12.62
C SER A 607 17.03 55.19 12.54
N PHE A 608 16.26 55.81 13.44
CA PHE A 608 14.79 55.74 13.47
C PHE A 608 14.15 56.01 12.09
N ILE A 609 14.76 56.93 11.32
CA ILE A 609 14.30 57.34 9.99
C ILE A 609 14.50 56.23 8.94
N THR A 610 15.59 55.46 8.99
CA THR A 610 15.84 54.37 8.04
C THR A 610 14.92 53.16 8.25
N ASN A 611 14.51 52.89 9.49
CA ASN A 611 13.59 51.79 9.80
C ASN A 611 12.14 52.10 9.40
N LEU A 612 11.71 53.36 9.49
CA LEU A 612 10.37 53.79 9.10
C LEU A 612 10.14 53.71 7.59
N ILE A 613 11.17 53.96 6.78
CA ILE A 613 11.07 54.04 5.31
C ILE A 613 11.25 52.66 4.64
N THR A 614 12.08 51.77 5.20
CA THR A 614 12.52 50.56 4.46
C THR A 614 11.87 49.26 4.90
N SER A 615 11.10 49.23 6.00
CA SER A 615 10.48 48.04 6.61
C SER A 615 11.42 46.82 6.75
N LYS A 616 12.74 47.03 6.73
CA LYS A 616 13.76 45.98 6.80
C LYS A 616 14.17 45.80 8.25
N LYS A 617 14.05 44.58 8.79
CA LYS A 617 14.57 44.19 10.11
C LYS A 617 16.11 44.27 10.08
N THR A 618 16.65 45.38 10.52
CA THR A 618 18.09 45.71 10.48
C THR A 618 18.83 45.32 11.77
N ALA A 619 18.12 45.18 12.89
CA ALA A 619 18.68 44.85 14.20
C ALA A 619 17.97 43.64 14.86
N HIS A 620 18.66 43.00 15.82
CA HIS A 620 18.09 41.98 16.71
C HIS A 620 17.11 42.59 17.72
N SER A 621 16.22 41.78 18.30
CA SER A 621 15.28 42.29 19.30
C SER A 621 16.01 42.86 20.53
N PRO A 622 15.42 43.85 21.24
CA PRO A 622 15.99 44.35 22.48
C PRO A 622 16.27 43.25 23.51
N ARG A 623 15.45 42.19 23.50
CA ARG A 623 15.56 41.02 24.39
C ARG A 623 16.82 40.21 24.11
N LEU A 624 17.07 39.88 22.84
CA LEU A 624 18.28 39.19 22.42
C LEU A 624 19.51 40.07 22.64
N ARG A 625 19.44 41.36 22.27
CA ARG A 625 20.54 42.32 22.48
C ARG A 625 20.98 42.42 23.93
N ALA A 626 20.06 42.42 24.89
CA ALA A 626 20.40 42.41 26.32
C ALA A 626 21.30 41.22 26.70
N ILE A 627 20.99 40.02 26.19
CA ILE A 627 21.82 38.83 26.43
C ILE A 627 23.19 38.98 25.75
N LEU A 628 23.22 39.42 24.49
CA LEU A 628 24.48 39.61 23.76
C LEU A 628 25.38 40.64 24.46
N THR A 629 24.83 41.73 25.00
CA THR A 629 25.58 42.71 25.80
C THR A 629 26.13 42.10 27.09
N ILE A 630 25.34 41.31 27.81
CA ILE A 630 25.80 40.62 29.02
C ILE A 630 27.00 39.71 28.69
N VAL A 631 26.88 38.92 27.62
CA VAL A 631 27.93 37.97 27.19
C VAL A 631 29.18 38.71 26.69
N GLU A 632 29.02 39.78 25.92
CA GLU A 632 30.12 40.65 25.49
C GLU A 632 30.89 41.21 26.68
N LEU A 633 30.20 41.84 27.63
CA LEU A 633 30.81 42.40 28.83
C LEU A 633 31.52 41.33 29.66
N TYR A 634 30.92 40.14 29.77
CA TYR A 634 31.53 39.05 30.52
C TYR A 634 32.80 38.55 29.85
N LEU A 635 32.79 38.31 28.53
CA LEU A 635 33.97 37.91 27.77
C LEU A 635 35.07 38.98 27.85
N MET A 636 34.73 40.27 27.78
CA MET A 636 35.69 41.36 27.95
C MET A 636 36.34 41.36 29.35
N GLN A 637 35.62 40.95 30.39
CA GLN A 637 36.17 40.81 31.74
C GLN A 637 37.18 39.66 31.85
N GLN A 638 37.07 38.64 30.99
CA GLN A 638 37.99 37.49 30.99
C GLN A 638 39.29 37.75 30.22
N MET A 639 39.38 38.80 29.41
CA MET A 639 40.58 39.10 28.62
C MET A 639 41.73 39.63 29.51
N MET A 640 42.95 39.15 29.25
CA MET A 640 44.16 39.53 29.99
C MET A 640 45.12 40.46 29.22
N GLY A 641 44.84 40.72 27.93
CA GLY A 641 45.64 41.57 27.04
C GLY A 641 45.58 41.09 25.58
N GLU A 642 46.17 41.83 24.63
CA GLU A 642 46.12 41.50 23.19
C GLU A 642 46.93 40.25 22.81
N SER A 643 47.86 39.81 23.67
CA SER A 643 48.75 38.66 23.45
C SER A 643 48.68 37.59 24.54
N GLN A 644 47.74 37.72 25.49
CA GLN A 644 47.56 36.78 26.58
C GLN A 644 46.27 35.97 26.43
N LEU A 645 46.31 34.70 26.83
CA LEU A 645 45.11 33.87 26.85
C LEU A 645 44.10 34.41 27.90
N PRO A 646 42.78 34.32 27.64
CA PRO A 646 41.75 34.72 28.59
C PRO A 646 41.79 33.89 29.88
N ARG A 647 41.26 34.42 30.99
CA ARG A 647 41.16 33.71 32.28
C ARG A 647 40.46 32.36 32.12
N ALA A 648 41.17 31.27 32.40
CA ALA A 648 40.67 29.89 32.24
C ALA A 648 40.56 29.07 33.53
N THR A 649 41.03 29.58 34.67
CA THR A 649 41.01 28.88 35.96
C THR A 649 40.44 29.76 37.07
N GLU A 650 39.94 29.12 38.13
CA GLU A 650 39.58 29.77 39.38
C GLU A 650 40.77 30.56 39.96
N ASN A 651 40.46 31.62 40.71
CA ASN A 651 41.42 32.55 41.33
C ASN A 651 42.35 33.32 40.38
N ALA A 652 42.21 33.17 39.05
CA ALA A 652 42.95 33.99 38.10
C ALA A 652 42.62 35.48 38.30
N PRO A 653 43.58 36.41 38.31
CA PRO A 653 43.31 37.82 38.57
C PRO A 653 42.43 38.44 37.47
N VAL A 654 41.52 39.36 37.84
CA VAL A 654 40.72 40.14 36.90
C VAL A 654 41.39 41.49 36.65
N LEU A 655 41.85 41.72 35.43
CA LEU A 655 42.51 42.97 35.04
C LEU A 655 41.54 44.03 34.50
N ASN A 656 40.36 43.60 34.01
CA ASN A 656 39.38 44.49 33.37
C ASN A 656 37.97 44.26 33.92
N SER A 657 37.69 44.77 35.13
CA SER A 657 36.36 44.61 35.74
C SER A 657 35.26 45.31 34.94
N ARG A 658 34.20 44.57 34.59
CA ARG A 658 33.03 45.07 33.85
C ARG A 658 31.77 45.17 34.72
N ILE A 659 31.90 45.02 36.04
CA ILE A 659 30.78 45.09 37.00
C ILE A 659 30.02 46.42 36.88
N HIS A 660 30.74 47.56 36.83
CA HIS A 660 30.10 48.88 36.71
C HIS A 660 29.37 49.05 35.37
N ALA A 661 29.97 48.59 34.28
CA ALA A 661 29.35 48.62 32.95
C ALA A 661 28.07 47.76 32.91
N LEU A 662 28.08 46.58 33.54
CA LEU A 662 26.88 45.75 33.66
C LEU A 662 25.76 46.48 34.41
N LYS A 663 26.08 47.12 35.55
CA LYS A 663 25.12 47.89 36.35
C LYS A 663 24.57 49.10 35.59
N GLU A 664 25.43 49.80 34.85
CA GLU A 664 25.03 50.93 34.02
C GLU A 664 24.04 50.49 32.94
N VAL A 665 24.35 49.42 32.19
CA VAL A 665 23.46 48.86 31.16
C VAL A 665 22.14 48.38 31.77
N ALA A 666 22.18 47.73 32.94
CA ALA A 666 20.98 47.28 33.65
C ALA A 666 20.08 48.45 34.09
N SER A 667 20.68 49.61 34.43
CA SER A 667 19.95 50.80 34.87
C SER A 667 19.24 51.56 33.73
N VAL A 668 19.60 51.30 32.48
CA VAL A 668 18.96 51.93 31.30
C VAL A 668 17.48 51.57 31.25
N LYS A 669 16.61 52.58 31.15
CA LYS A 669 15.14 52.42 31.18
C LYS A 669 14.63 51.35 30.19
N ALA A 670 15.22 51.25 29.00
CA ALA A 670 14.87 50.26 27.98
C ALA A 670 15.14 48.79 28.38
N ASN A 671 16.05 48.57 29.34
CA ASN A 671 16.49 47.26 29.81
C ASN A 671 15.80 46.81 31.10
N GLN A 672 15.00 47.66 31.75
CA GLN A 672 14.31 47.35 33.01
C GLN A 672 13.41 46.10 32.90
N GLN A 673 12.76 45.92 31.75
CA GLN A 673 11.95 44.73 31.45
C GLN A 673 12.76 43.42 31.33
N PHE A 674 14.09 43.50 31.29
CA PHE A 674 15.01 42.36 31.23
C PHE A 674 15.83 42.20 32.52
N ALA A 675 15.45 42.87 33.62
CA ALA A 675 16.16 42.85 34.90
C ALA A 675 16.46 41.44 35.42
N ALA A 676 15.59 40.45 35.14
CA ALA A 676 15.82 39.06 35.50
C ALA A 676 17.15 38.50 34.96
N ALA A 677 17.51 38.78 33.70
CA ALA A 677 18.78 38.35 33.13
C ALA A 677 19.97 39.07 33.75
N PHE A 678 19.88 40.39 33.97
CA PHE A 678 20.96 41.14 34.62
C PHE A 678 21.20 40.69 36.07
N ASN A 679 20.14 40.35 36.80
CA ASN A 679 20.22 39.81 38.15
C ASN A 679 20.89 38.43 38.15
N ILE A 680 20.52 37.55 37.20
CA ILE A 680 21.14 36.24 37.02
C ILE A 680 22.61 36.36 36.59
N ALA A 681 22.94 37.35 35.77
CA ALA A 681 24.30 37.59 35.32
C ALA A 681 25.21 38.13 36.44
N THR A 682 24.67 38.89 37.39
CA THR A 682 25.47 39.62 38.40
C THR A 682 26.46 38.74 39.18
N PRO A 683 26.09 37.55 39.70
CA PRO A 683 27.02 36.64 40.37
C PRO A 683 28.25 36.29 39.52
N PHE A 684 28.07 36.07 38.21
CA PHE A 684 29.18 35.76 37.30
C PHE A 684 30.22 36.87 37.24
N PHE A 685 29.81 38.13 37.39
CA PHE A 685 30.73 39.27 37.33
C PHE A 685 31.39 39.59 38.66
N VAL A 686 30.76 39.24 39.79
CA VAL A 686 31.21 39.62 41.14
C VAL A 686 32.00 38.50 41.82
N GLN A 687 31.61 37.24 41.65
CA GLN A 687 32.31 36.06 42.18
C GLN A 687 33.46 35.68 41.24
N VAL A 688 34.39 36.61 41.08
CA VAL A 688 35.50 36.51 40.12
C VAL A 688 36.50 35.41 40.47
N ASP A 689 36.59 35.04 41.74
CA ASP A 689 37.35 33.92 42.26
C ASP A 689 36.87 32.58 41.69
N LEU A 690 35.57 32.43 41.48
CA LEU A 690 34.94 31.20 40.97
C LEU A 690 34.75 31.21 39.45
N HIS A 691 34.36 32.35 38.88
CA HIS A 691 33.96 32.42 37.48
C HIS A 691 35.09 32.86 36.53
N HIS A 692 35.25 32.09 35.45
CA HIS A 692 36.24 32.28 34.38
C HIS A 692 35.58 32.07 33.01
N ILE A 693 36.36 32.05 31.92
CA ILE A 693 35.80 31.89 30.55
C ILE A 693 34.97 30.61 30.38
N GLY A 694 35.29 29.54 31.10
CA GLY A 694 34.52 28.29 31.12
C GLY A 694 33.11 28.44 31.70
N SER A 695 32.82 29.51 32.46
CA SER A 695 31.47 29.80 32.96
C SER A 695 30.58 30.51 31.93
N THR A 696 31.13 30.97 30.80
CA THR A 696 30.37 31.73 29.78
C THR A 696 29.17 30.97 29.20
N PRO A 697 29.27 29.66 28.87
CA PRO A 697 28.11 28.88 28.41
C PRO A 697 26.98 28.83 29.46
N SER A 698 27.33 28.67 30.74
CA SER A 698 26.35 28.66 31.84
C SER A 698 25.67 30.02 32.00
N LEU A 699 26.45 31.11 31.97
CA LEU A 699 25.92 32.49 32.00
C LEU A 699 24.91 32.72 30.87
N LEU A 700 25.29 32.39 29.63
CA LEU A 700 24.45 32.58 28.45
C LEU A 700 23.14 31.80 28.59
N LEU A 701 23.20 30.53 28.99
CA LEU A 701 22.01 29.68 29.09
C LEU A 701 21.08 30.15 30.22
N GLN A 702 21.61 30.51 31.38
CA GLN A 702 20.80 31.02 32.50
C GLN A 702 20.14 32.36 32.15
N CYS A 703 20.87 33.28 31.50
CA CYS A 703 20.29 34.53 31.00
C CYS A 703 19.22 34.29 29.93
N SER A 704 19.45 33.31 29.05
CA SER A 704 18.48 32.90 28.03
C SER A 704 17.20 32.40 28.68
N ARG A 705 17.28 31.53 29.69
CA ARG A 705 16.12 31.02 30.44
C ARG A 705 15.35 32.11 31.18
N ALA A 706 16.05 33.12 31.68
CA ALA A 706 15.42 34.28 32.32
C ALA A 706 14.53 35.06 31.34
N LEU A 707 14.95 35.12 30.07
CA LEU A 707 14.30 35.90 29.03
C LEU A 707 13.69 35.05 27.93
N PHE A 708 13.51 33.75 28.01
CA PHE A 708 12.86 32.98 26.95
C PHE A 708 12.08 31.85 27.61
N LYS A 709 10.85 31.63 27.17
CA LYS A 709 9.92 30.66 27.78
C LYS A 709 10.01 29.29 27.10
N GLU A 710 10.80 29.20 26.05
CA GLU A 710 10.98 28.03 25.22
C GLU A 710 11.64 26.89 26.01
N LYS A 711 10.90 25.80 26.16
CA LYS A 711 11.28 24.62 26.96
C LYS A 711 12.58 23.94 26.52
N PHE A 712 13.05 24.16 25.29
CA PHE A 712 14.31 23.59 24.80
C PHE A 712 15.57 24.31 25.31
N LEU A 713 15.42 25.47 25.95
CA LEU A 713 16.50 26.18 26.64
C LEU A 713 16.72 25.59 28.05
N ILE A 714 17.02 24.31 28.14
CA ILE A 714 17.35 23.63 29.41
C ILE A 714 18.76 23.07 29.34
N ASP A 715 19.37 22.86 30.51
CA ASP A 715 20.67 22.21 30.60
C ASP A 715 20.62 20.84 29.91
N THR A 716 21.69 20.54 29.18
CA THR A 716 22.00 19.20 28.66
C THR A 716 22.44 18.27 29.75
#